data_AF-A0A0D8J1B1-F1
#
_entry.id   AF-A0A0D8J1B1-F1
#
_cell.length_a   1.000
_cell.length_b   1.000
_cell.length_c   1.000
_cell.angle_alpha   90.00
_cell.angle_beta   90.00
_cell.angle_gamma   90.00
#
_symmetry.space_group_name_H-M   'P 1'
#
loop_
_entity.id
_entity.type
_entity.pdbx_description
1 polymer ?
#
loop_
_entity_poly.entity_id
_entity_poly.type
_entity_poly.pdbx_seq_one_letter_code
_entity_poly.pdbx_strand_id
1 'polypeptide(L)'
;MIAFVEMTVTFAALTALCLFLNTKMRLAAGLTPLFVLCGTMVWYSTLGSVHMLVPAGIVWFGAAAAACVWLWRKHKDIRWREFFSPAMVYFLLASLAVIVLFAVRRPIFNEWDEFSFWGIAPKVVKTENQLYTYNPGEMRVSTFVPGIIMLDYAFQFLGSVFVPWKVYAAYDILFFAVFAAAISMLGRRHWHIAVPAAAVLTLVPYMVSVYQRGIYVQTTYMNAYSDIPMGLLFGAGLVLYFAPRKKTPILMTGAVLAVTASCLSKDMGFALCLIAAAIICFDLLFVQKEDVPFFRLKGLGGKLCWCASLVGAPLAAFFGWAAHMSVVLGSNRFDIGGSADMGMVQMVTTGIAELLGIGRTQKFTDIMELMKSAFFNTRLTMFSVGAPDSTLGRIFNGSGFITVLLILSILLAAFLLGDKRMRVRTAWTALWSTLGFAAFYIFTGFTYVYVFKEELAYGLGDYNRYIYPYYAGWLVFAVTMLCASLKNAKPGSLGTLFLLALCGGCIWRADAYLQPQLTVLDYPDSHYAGRRLQVEQVEAAKHYLTRDDKVFIVSMTQQGVGWFQLYYEFYPDVAVDYSFGAGEEFSPDIVRRADAMPGFFTEEQVDYFTSQPFTPAVWCDYLEASGCTAIYMDEWDAAFAENYGALFADGLKSGATLYRVEGAGADMHFVPLNGEEAAS
;
A
#
# COMPACT_ATOMS: atom_id res chain seq x y z
N MET A 1 -5.24 -13.64 21.80
CA MET A 1 -5.97 -14.88 21.46
C MET A 1 -7.20 -14.59 20.61
N ILE A 2 -8.07 -13.65 21.00
CA ILE A 2 -9.28 -13.26 20.25
C ILE A 2 -8.97 -12.86 18.79
N ALA A 3 -8.05 -11.92 18.58
CA ALA A 3 -7.65 -11.45 17.25
C ALA A 3 -7.14 -12.57 16.31
N PHE A 4 -6.49 -13.60 16.87
CA PHE A 4 -6.03 -14.77 16.12
C PHE A 4 -7.21 -15.64 15.66
N VAL A 5 -8.21 -15.85 16.53
CA VAL A 5 -9.43 -16.59 16.18
C VAL A 5 -10.20 -15.86 15.09
N GLU A 6 -10.40 -14.55 15.23
CA GLU A 6 -11.08 -13.71 14.22
C GLU A 6 -10.39 -13.81 12.86
N MET A 7 -9.07 -13.66 12.82
CA MET A 7 -8.28 -13.76 11.59
C MET A 7 -8.41 -15.16 10.96
N THR A 8 -8.38 -16.22 11.78
CA THR A 8 -8.52 -17.60 11.33
C THR A 8 -9.92 -17.87 10.76
N VAL A 9 -10.98 -17.32 11.37
CA VAL A 9 -12.36 -17.43 10.88
C VAL A 9 -12.50 -16.73 9.53
N THR A 10 -11.98 -15.50 9.39
CA THR A 10 -11.99 -14.78 8.10
C THR A 10 -11.21 -15.55 7.03
N PHE A 11 -10.04 -16.10 7.38
CA PHE A 11 -9.25 -16.90 6.45
C PHE A 11 -9.94 -18.22 6.06
N ALA A 12 -10.68 -18.86 6.98
CA ALA A 12 -11.50 -20.02 6.68
C ALA A 12 -12.67 -19.67 5.74
N ALA A 13 -13.33 -18.52 5.95
CA ALA A 13 -14.38 -17.99 5.07
C ALA A 13 -13.84 -17.73 3.65
N LEU A 14 -12.67 -17.08 3.54
CA LEU A 14 -11.96 -16.90 2.27
C LEU A 14 -11.67 -18.24 1.59
N THR A 15 -11.16 -19.23 2.34
CA THR A 15 -10.85 -20.56 1.81
C THR A 15 -12.10 -21.31 1.33
N ALA A 16 -13.23 -21.15 2.02
CA ALA A 16 -14.52 -21.71 1.59
C ALA A 16 -15.00 -21.09 0.27
N LEU A 17 -14.90 -19.77 0.11
CA LEU A 17 -15.20 -19.09 -1.15
C LEU A 17 -14.27 -19.56 -2.28
N CYS A 18 -12.98 -19.76 -1.99
CA CYS A 18 -12.01 -20.31 -2.93
C CYS A 18 -12.40 -21.71 -3.41
N LEU A 19 -12.74 -22.60 -2.47
CA LEU A 19 -13.17 -23.97 -2.76
C LEU A 19 -14.48 -23.99 -3.55
N PHE A 20 -15.41 -23.08 -3.25
CA PHE A 20 -16.65 -22.90 -3.99
C PHE A 20 -16.38 -22.50 -5.45
N LEU A 21 -15.54 -21.49 -5.69
CA LEU A 21 -15.18 -21.06 -7.05
C LEU A 21 -14.47 -22.18 -7.83
N ASN A 22 -13.56 -22.91 -7.19
CA ASN A 22 -12.89 -24.06 -7.82
C ASN A 22 -13.89 -25.16 -8.20
N THR A 23 -14.81 -25.49 -7.30
CA THR A 23 -15.75 -26.60 -7.48
C THR A 23 -16.84 -26.25 -8.48
N LYS A 24 -17.50 -25.10 -8.30
CA LYS A 24 -18.64 -24.65 -9.11
C LYS A 24 -18.24 -24.06 -10.45
N MET A 25 -17.23 -23.19 -10.47
CA MET A 25 -16.83 -22.42 -11.66
C MET A 25 -15.64 -23.03 -12.40
N ARG A 26 -15.06 -24.12 -11.87
CA ARG A 26 -13.88 -24.81 -12.43
C ARG A 26 -12.66 -23.90 -12.61
N LEU A 27 -12.58 -22.82 -11.82
CA LEU A 27 -11.42 -21.94 -11.80
C LEU A 27 -10.23 -22.67 -11.16
N ALA A 28 -9.02 -22.52 -11.70
CA ALA A 28 -7.83 -23.17 -11.16
C ALA A 28 -7.62 -22.77 -9.70
N ALA A 29 -7.33 -23.74 -8.82
CA ALA A 29 -7.30 -23.50 -7.37
C ALA A 29 -6.40 -22.31 -6.99
N GLY A 30 -5.17 -22.24 -7.52
CA GLY A 30 -4.24 -21.14 -7.25
C GLY A 30 -4.71 -19.74 -7.67
N LEU A 31 -5.71 -19.62 -8.56
CA LEU A 31 -6.28 -18.32 -8.95
C LEU A 31 -7.44 -17.88 -8.05
N THR A 32 -8.07 -18.83 -7.35
CA THR A 32 -9.28 -18.55 -6.57
C THR A 32 -9.05 -17.57 -5.41
N PRO A 33 -7.92 -17.60 -4.67
CA PRO A 33 -7.67 -16.61 -3.62
C PRO A 33 -7.61 -15.20 -4.18
N LEU A 34 -6.84 -14.99 -5.24
CA LEU A 34 -6.69 -13.68 -5.85
C LEU A 34 -8.02 -13.16 -6.40
N PHE A 35 -8.84 -14.03 -7.02
CA PHE A 35 -10.18 -13.68 -7.46
C PHE A 35 -11.04 -13.16 -6.30
N VAL A 36 -11.07 -13.89 -5.18
CA VAL A 36 -11.90 -13.51 -4.02
C VAL A 36 -11.37 -12.23 -3.37
N LEU A 37 -10.05 -12.06 -3.23
CA LEU A 37 -9.47 -10.87 -2.61
C LEU A 37 -9.67 -9.61 -3.46
N CYS A 38 -9.44 -9.67 -4.78
CA CYS A 38 -9.73 -8.53 -5.66
C CYS A 38 -11.25 -8.23 -5.69
N GLY A 39 -12.10 -9.26 -5.69
CA GLY A 39 -13.54 -9.10 -5.55
C GLY A 39 -13.93 -8.44 -4.22
N THR A 40 -13.24 -8.78 -3.13
CA THR A 40 -13.44 -8.20 -1.80
C THR A 40 -13.09 -6.72 -1.80
N MET A 41 -11.93 -6.35 -2.34
CA MET A 41 -11.53 -4.94 -2.48
C MET A 41 -12.59 -4.12 -3.22
N VAL A 42 -13.03 -4.59 -4.40
CA VAL A 42 -14.04 -3.90 -5.20
C VAL A 42 -15.38 -3.83 -4.47
N TRP A 43 -15.86 -4.94 -3.88
CA TRP A 43 -17.13 -5.03 -3.16
C TRP A 43 -17.23 -4.03 -2.00
N TYR A 44 -16.25 -4.04 -1.10
CA TYR A 44 -16.23 -3.16 0.05
C TYR A 44 -15.97 -1.70 -0.34
N SER A 45 -15.19 -1.44 -1.40
CA SER A 45 -14.98 -0.07 -1.89
C SER A 45 -16.28 0.52 -2.44
N THR A 46 -17.00 -0.24 -3.27
CA THR A 46 -18.28 0.21 -3.85
C THR A 46 -19.34 0.45 -2.78
N LEU A 47 -19.52 -0.48 -1.84
CA LEU A 47 -20.51 -0.32 -0.77
C LEU A 47 -20.07 0.68 0.29
N GLY A 48 -18.77 0.83 0.51
CA GLY A 48 -18.21 1.83 1.40
C GLY A 48 -18.51 3.25 0.94
N SER A 49 -18.43 3.51 -0.36
CA SER A 49 -18.75 4.82 -0.97
C SER A 49 -20.21 5.25 -0.81
N VAL A 50 -21.09 4.37 -0.31
CA VAL A 50 -22.50 4.67 -0.04
C VAL A 50 -22.88 4.35 1.41
N HIS A 51 -21.92 4.39 2.35
CA HIS A 51 -22.10 4.07 3.78
C HIS A 51 -22.69 2.69 4.09
N MET A 52 -22.47 1.67 3.25
CA MET A 52 -23.00 0.31 3.44
C MET A 52 -21.94 -0.71 3.86
N LEU A 53 -20.89 -0.31 4.59
CA LEU A 53 -19.79 -1.21 4.99
C LEU A 53 -20.23 -2.36 5.90
N VAL A 54 -21.07 -2.11 6.91
CA VAL A 54 -21.56 -3.19 7.79
C VAL A 54 -22.42 -4.20 7.01
N PRO A 55 -23.45 -3.76 6.24
CA PRO A 55 -24.16 -4.66 5.33
C PRO A 55 -23.23 -5.42 4.37
N ALA A 56 -22.21 -4.76 3.82
CA ALA A 56 -21.23 -5.38 2.92
C ALA A 56 -20.53 -6.57 3.59
N GLY A 57 -20.12 -6.41 4.85
CA GLY A 57 -19.46 -7.48 5.59
C GLY A 57 -20.38 -8.61 6.01
N ILE A 58 -21.61 -8.30 6.46
CA ILE A 58 -22.64 -9.31 6.75
C ILE A 58 -22.91 -10.16 5.51
N VAL A 59 -23.08 -9.53 4.34
CA VAL A 59 -23.31 -10.24 3.07
C VAL A 59 -22.08 -11.05 2.65
N TRP A 60 -20.86 -10.54 2.86
CA TRP A 60 -19.63 -11.26 2.52
C TRP A 60 -19.48 -12.55 3.35
N PHE A 61 -19.66 -12.47 4.68
CA PHE A 61 -19.64 -13.64 5.55
C PHE A 61 -20.85 -14.57 5.31
N GLY A 62 -22.01 -14.00 5.01
CA GLY A 62 -23.20 -14.74 4.59
C GLY A 62 -22.96 -15.53 3.30
N ALA A 63 -22.25 -14.96 2.33
CA ALA A 63 -21.85 -15.64 1.10
C ALA A 63 -20.87 -16.79 1.37
N ALA A 64 -19.91 -16.60 2.30
CA ALA A 64 -19.01 -17.67 2.72
C ALA A 64 -19.76 -18.82 3.44
N ALA A 65 -20.73 -18.49 4.31
CA ALA A 65 -21.58 -19.48 4.96
C ALA A 65 -22.45 -20.24 3.93
N ALA A 66 -23.07 -19.53 2.99
CA ALA A 66 -23.84 -20.13 1.90
C ALA A 66 -22.97 -21.03 1.01
N ALA A 67 -21.73 -20.62 0.73
CA ALA A 67 -20.74 -21.43 0.02
C ALA A 67 -20.42 -22.72 0.79
N CYS A 68 -20.23 -22.67 2.10
CA CYS A 68 -20.05 -23.86 2.95
C CYS A 68 -21.25 -24.81 2.88
N VAL A 69 -22.47 -24.30 3.01
CA VAL A 69 -23.71 -25.12 2.92
C VAL A 69 -23.82 -25.76 1.53
N TRP A 70 -23.52 -25.01 0.48
CA TRP A 70 -23.52 -25.54 -0.89
C TRP A 70 -22.45 -26.63 -1.09
N LEU A 71 -21.23 -26.41 -0.61
CA LEU A 71 -20.12 -27.35 -0.68
C LEU A 71 -20.42 -28.62 0.10
N TRP A 72 -21.06 -28.52 1.27
CA TRP A 72 -21.50 -29.67 2.04
C TRP A 72 -22.53 -30.51 1.28
N ARG A 73 -23.54 -29.87 0.67
CA ARG A 73 -24.53 -30.56 -0.18
C ARG A 73 -23.91 -31.18 -1.43
N LYS A 74 -22.85 -30.57 -1.97
CA LYS A 74 -22.14 -31.02 -3.18
C LYS A 74 -20.76 -31.62 -2.87
N HIS A 75 -20.56 -32.19 -1.68
CA HIS A 75 -19.25 -32.66 -1.24
C HIS A 75 -18.64 -33.74 -2.17
N LYS A 76 -19.48 -34.52 -2.85
CA LYS A 76 -19.06 -35.53 -3.84
C LYS A 76 -18.47 -34.92 -5.12
N ASP A 77 -18.81 -33.66 -5.43
CA ASP A 77 -18.30 -32.96 -6.62
C ASP A 77 -16.93 -32.30 -6.35
N ILE A 78 -16.49 -32.27 -5.08
CA ILE A 78 -15.23 -31.66 -4.67
C ILE A 78 -14.05 -32.53 -5.09
N ARG A 79 -13.19 -31.97 -5.94
CA ARG A 79 -11.97 -32.63 -6.42
C ARG A 79 -10.78 -32.20 -5.56
N TRP A 80 -10.69 -32.77 -4.35
CA TRP A 80 -9.62 -32.44 -3.38
C TRP A 80 -8.21 -32.51 -3.96
N ARG A 81 -7.94 -33.48 -4.83
CA ARG A 81 -6.64 -33.62 -5.51
C ARG A 81 -6.32 -32.44 -6.44
N GLU A 82 -7.33 -31.81 -7.05
CA GLU A 82 -7.15 -30.65 -7.92
C GLU A 82 -7.13 -29.35 -7.12
N PHE A 83 -7.89 -29.29 -6.03
CA PHE A 83 -7.88 -28.16 -5.11
C PHE A 83 -6.52 -27.99 -4.44
N PHE A 84 -5.94 -29.07 -3.89
CA PHE A 84 -4.59 -29.07 -3.32
C PHE A 84 -3.50 -29.20 -4.40
N SER A 85 -3.49 -28.23 -5.32
CA SER A 85 -2.39 -27.98 -6.25
C SER A 85 -1.20 -27.33 -5.52
N PRO A 86 0.02 -27.35 -6.10
CA PRO A 86 1.18 -26.68 -5.51
C PRO A 86 0.92 -25.21 -5.15
N ALA A 87 0.23 -24.50 -6.04
CA ALA A 87 -0.14 -23.10 -5.83
C ALA A 87 -1.07 -22.89 -4.62
N MET A 88 -2.12 -23.70 -4.49
CA MET A 88 -3.05 -23.60 -3.36
C MET A 88 -2.39 -24.03 -2.04
N VAL A 89 -1.55 -25.06 -2.07
CA VAL A 89 -0.80 -25.49 -0.88
C VAL A 89 0.15 -24.38 -0.42
N TYR A 90 0.88 -23.74 -1.34
CA TYR A 90 1.71 -22.58 -1.03
C TYR A 90 0.88 -21.45 -0.40
N PHE A 91 -0.24 -21.06 -1.01
CA PHE A 91 -1.11 -20.02 -0.47
C PHE A 91 -1.56 -20.34 0.96
N LEU A 92 -2.12 -21.54 1.19
CA LEU A 92 -2.63 -21.92 2.50
C LEU A 92 -1.53 -21.93 3.58
N LEU A 93 -0.35 -22.48 3.26
CA LEU A 93 0.75 -22.56 4.21
C LEU A 93 1.37 -21.19 4.49
N ALA A 94 1.62 -20.37 3.47
CA ALA A 94 2.20 -19.04 3.63
C ALA A 94 1.26 -18.10 4.40
N SER A 95 -0.03 -18.10 4.06
CA SER A 95 -1.04 -17.32 4.77
C SER A 95 -1.22 -17.78 6.22
N LEU A 96 -1.24 -19.09 6.49
CA LEU A 96 -1.33 -19.58 7.87
C LEU A 96 -0.06 -19.22 8.67
N ALA A 97 1.12 -19.33 8.04
CA ALA A 97 2.37 -18.97 8.68
C ALA A 97 2.41 -17.49 9.09
N VAL A 98 1.98 -16.56 8.23
CA VAL A 98 1.96 -15.13 8.58
C VAL A 98 0.92 -14.82 9.66
N ILE A 99 -0.25 -15.46 9.62
CA ILE A 99 -1.28 -15.29 10.67
C ILE A 99 -0.74 -15.74 12.04
N VAL A 100 -0.09 -16.90 12.09
CA VAL A 100 0.51 -17.41 13.33
C VAL A 100 1.66 -16.52 13.78
N LEU A 101 2.57 -16.16 12.87
CA LEU A 101 3.73 -15.32 13.16
C LEU A 101 3.31 -13.97 13.75
N PHE A 102 2.34 -13.29 13.15
CA PHE A 102 1.87 -11.99 13.63
C PHE A 102 0.97 -12.06 14.85
N ALA A 103 0.21 -13.15 15.04
CA ALA A 103 -0.49 -13.36 16.29
C ALA A 103 0.46 -13.54 17.49
N VAL A 104 1.64 -14.12 17.26
CA VAL A 104 2.69 -14.30 18.27
C VAL A 104 3.49 -13.01 18.47
N ARG A 105 4.03 -12.44 17.39
CA ARG A 105 4.93 -11.28 17.43
C ARG A 105 4.23 -9.95 17.71
N ARG A 106 2.97 -9.82 17.27
CA ARG A 106 2.12 -8.62 17.43
C ARG A 106 2.85 -7.32 17.03
N PRO A 107 3.37 -7.21 15.80
CA PRO A 107 3.96 -5.98 15.31
C PRO A 107 2.94 -4.82 15.35
N ILE A 108 3.45 -3.62 15.57
CA ILE A 108 2.68 -2.36 15.59
C ILE A 108 3.21 -1.41 14.52
N PHE A 109 2.43 -0.39 14.17
CA PHE A 109 2.89 0.66 13.25
C PHE A 109 4.08 1.41 13.83
N ASN A 110 5.00 1.80 12.95
CA ASN A 110 6.22 2.51 13.31
C ASN A 110 6.75 3.41 12.19
N GLU A 111 6.32 3.21 10.94
CA GLU A 111 6.77 4.00 9.80
C GLU A 111 5.91 5.27 9.62
N TRP A 112 6.52 6.35 9.14
CA TRP A 112 5.87 7.67 9.04
C TRP A 112 4.53 7.66 8.28
N ASP A 113 4.46 7.07 7.08
CA ASP A 113 3.20 7.12 6.31
C ASP A 113 2.10 6.20 6.87
N GLU A 114 2.42 5.32 7.82
CA GLU A 114 1.39 4.55 8.54
C GLU A 114 0.57 5.49 9.42
N PHE A 115 1.21 6.47 10.05
CA PHE A 115 0.51 7.41 10.92
C PHE A 115 -0.11 8.59 10.15
N SER A 116 0.48 8.99 9.00
CA SER A 116 -0.09 10.06 8.18
C SER A 116 -1.36 9.62 7.42
N PHE A 117 -1.44 8.34 7.03
CA PHE A 117 -2.63 7.79 6.37
C PHE A 117 -2.80 6.26 6.48
N TRP A 118 -1.80 5.46 6.11
CA TRP A 118 -2.02 4.03 5.76
C TRP A 118 -2.39 3.11 6.95
N GLY A 119 -2.12 3.53 8.18
CA GLY A 119 -2.50 2.85 9.42
C GLY A 119 -3.68 3.51 10.14
N ILE A 120 -3.75 4.85 10.13
CA ILE A 120 -4.87 5.59 10.72
C ILE A 120 -6.18 5.41 9.92
N ALA A 121 -6.14 5.41 8.59
CA ALA A 121 -7.35 5.24 7.77
C ALA A 121 -8.04 3.87 8.03
N PRO A 122 -7.33 2.72 8.07
CA PRO A 122 -7.91 1.48 8.55
C PRO A 122 -8.49 1.54 9.96
N LYS A 123 -7.82 2.25 10.90
CA LYS A 123 -8.30 2.42 12.28
C LYS A 123 -9.62 3.20 12.34
N VAL A 124 -9.73 4.28 11.57
CA VAL A 124 -10.97 5.05 11.41
C VAL A 124 -12.06 4.16 10.82
N VAL A 125 -11.79 3.46 9.71
CA VAL A 125 -12.79 2.61 9.07
C VAL A 125 -13.31 1.52 10.01
N LYS A 126 -12.41 0.90 10.79
CA LYS A 126 -12.80 -0.14 11.73
C LYS A 126 -13.63 0.41 12.89
N THR A 127 -13.26 1.58 13.40
CA THR A 127 -13.94 2.19 14.55
C THR A 127 -15.33 2.66 14.15
N GLU A 128 -15.41 3.44 13.06
CA GLU A 128 -16.65 4.09 12.63
C GLU A 128 -17.55 3.17 11.81
N ASN A 129 -17.01 2.07 11.29
CA ASN A 129 -17.65 1.21 10.29
C ASN A 129 -18.17 1.98 9.06
N GLN A 130 -17.45 3.05 8.70
CA GLN A 130 -17.69 3.91 7.55
C GLN A 130 -16.37 4.20 6.84
N LEU A 131 -16.39 4.65 5.59
CA LEU A 131 -15.15 5.10 4.95
C LEU A 131 -14.55 6.27 5.72
N TYR A 132 -13.23 6.29 5.80
CA TYR A 132 -12.45 7.37 6.44
C TYR A 132 -12.70 8.75 5.82
N THR A 133 -13.32 8.81 4.63
CA THR A 133 -13.72 10.07 4.00
C THR A 133 -14.91 10.73 4.67
N TYR A 134 -15.73 9.98 5.42
CA TYR A 134 -16.84 10.55 6.20
C TYR A 134 -16.40 11.11 7.54
N ASN A 135 -15.29 10.59 8.07
CA ASN A 135 -14.63 11.09 9.27
C ASN A 135 -13.12 11.25 8.98
N PRO A 136 -12.75 12.25 8.15
CA PRO A 136 -11.37 12.41 7.70
C PRO A 136 -10.41 12.76 8.83
N GLY A 137 -10.91 13.33 9.92
CA GLY A 137 -10.09 13.83 11.01
C GLY A 137 -8.95 14.69 10.46
N GLU A 138 -7.73 14.40 10.89
CA GLU A 138 -6.53 15.14 10.53
C GLU A 138 -5.60 14.35 9.58
N MET A 139 -6.16 13.40 8.82
CA MET A 139 -5.38 12.64 7.84
C MET A 139 -4.88 13.55 6.72
N ARG A 140 -3.56 13.58 6.50
CA ARG A 140 -2.93 14.43 5.47
C ARG A 140 -3.38 14.15 4.04
N VAL A 141 -3.77 12.91 3.75
CA VAL A 141 -4.11 12.49 2.39
C VAL A 141 -5.45 11.75 2.37
N SER A 142 -6.51 12.43 2.82
CA SER A 142 -7.88 11.93 2.85
C SER A 142 -8.46 11.58 1.47
N THR A 143 -7.76 11.90 0.37
CA THR A 143 -8.18 11.68 -1.02
C THR A 143 -7.75 10.34 -1.62
N PHE A 144 -6.84 9.60 -0.98
CA PHE A 144 -6.39 8.31 -1.50
C PHE A 144 -7.55 7.33 -1.70
N VAL A 145 -7.39 6.41 -2.65
CA VAL A 145 -8.39 5.38 -2.96
C VAL A 145 -8.47 4.29 -1.88
N PRO A 146 -9.66 3.69 -1.64
CA PRO A 146 -9.90 2.92 -0.43
C PRO A 146 -9.51 1.44 -0.54
N GLY A 147 -9.08 0.94 -1.70
CA GLY A 147 -9.08 -0.49 -2.01
C GLY A 147 -8.31 -1.37 -1.05
N ILE A 148 -7.09 -0.98 -0.63
CA ILE A 148 -6.32 -1.78 0.34
C ILE A 148 -6.84 -1.61 1.77
N ILE A 149 -7.34 -0.43 2.14
CA ILE A 149 -8.00 -0.20 3.43
C ILE A 149 -9.26 -1.08 3.54
N MET A 150 -9.99 -1.25 2.44
CA MET A 150 -11.16 -2.12 2.38
C MET A 150 -10.81 -3.61 2.45
N LEU A 151 -9.65 -4.00 1.94
CA LEU A 151 -9.14 -5.35 2.14
C LEU A 151 -8.86 -5.60 3.63
N ASP A 152 -8.18 -4.67 4.30
CA ASP A 152 -7.96 -4.76 5.75
C ASP A 152 -9.28 -4.83 6.51
N TYR A 153 -10.23 -3.93 6.22
CA TYR A 153 -11.53 -3.94 6.89
C TYR A 153 -12.23 -5.29 6.79
N ALA A 154 -12.12 -6.03 5.68
CA ALA A 154 -12.67 -7.37 5.58
C ALA A 154 -12.04 -8.36 6.59
N PHE A 155 -10.73 -8.24 6.87
CA PHE A 155 -10.03 -9.03 7.88
C PHE A 155 -10.23 -8.54 9.31
N GLN A 156 -10.59 -7.26 9.47
CA GLN A 156 -10.93 -6.67 10.77
C GLN A 156 -12.43 -6.62 11.06
N PHE A 157 -13.29 -7.03 10.11
CA PHE A 157 -14.73 -6.98 10.25
C PHE A 157 -15.19 -7.71 11.52
N LEU A 158 -14.63 -8.89 11.75
CA LEU A 158 -14.81 -9.63 13.00
C LEU A 158 -13.93 -9.02 14.11
N GLY A 159 -14.56 -8.72 15.24
CA GLY A 159 -13.96 -8.12 16.43
C GLY A 159 -14.49 -6.72 16.72
N SER A 160 -14.35 -6.25 17.94
CA SER A 160 -14.81 -4.91 18.36
C SER A 160 -13.70 -3.85 18.33
N VAL A 161 -12.43 -4.27 18.26
CA VAL A 161 -11.27 -3.37 18.38
C VAL A 161 -10.37 -3.50 17.14
N PHE A 162 -9.75 -2.39 16.76
CA PHE A 162 -8.74 -2.34 15.71
C PHE A 162 -7.43 -3.02 16.15
N VAL A 163 -6.82 -3.80 15.27
CA VAL A 163 -5.60 -4.57 15.56
C VAL A 163 -4.55 -4.36 14.44
N PRO A 164 -3.44 -3.64 14.71
CA PRO A 164 -2.47 -3.26 13.67
C PRO A 164 -1.90 -4.42 12.86
N TRP A 165 -1.50 -5.50 13.53
CA TRP A 165 -0.88 -6.64 12.84
C TRP A 165 -1.81 -7.36 11.86
N LYS A 166 -3.15 -7.22 12.01
CA LYS A 166 -4.10 -7.77 11.02
C LYS A 166 -3.98 -7.05 9.67
N VAL A 167 -3.62 -5.76 9.66
CA VAL A 167 -3.37 -5.00 8.43
C VAL A 167 -2.21 -5.63 7.65
N TYR A 168 -1.08 -5.85 8.31
CA TYR A 168 0.08 -6.51 7.70
C TYR A 168 -0.28 -7.91 7.19
N ALA A 169 -0.98 -8.70 8.01
CA ALA A 169 -1.39 -10.05 7.61
C ALA A 169 -2.33 -10.03 6.39
N ALA A 170 -3.27 -9.10 6.31
CA ALA A 170 -4.20 -8.99 5.18
C ALA A 170 -3.45 -8.68 3.87
N TYR A 171 -2.46 -7.80 3.92
CA TYR A 171 -1.65 -7.43 2.76
C TYR A 171 -0.74 -8.58 2.33
N ASP A 172 -0.10 -9.26 3.27
CA ASP A 172 0.73 -10.43 2.99
C ASP A 172 -0.08 -11.59 2.39
N ILE A 173 -1.31 -11.81 2.87
CA ILE A 173 -2.24 -12.79 2.28
C ILE A 173 -2.58 -12.41 0.84
N LEU A 174 -2.74 -11.13 0.51
CA LEU A 174 -2.89 -10.68 -0.87
C LEU A 174 -1.63 -10.97 -1.69
N PHE A 175 -0.43 -10.75 -1.15
CA PHE A 175 0.82 -11.03 -1.86
C PHE A 175 0.93 -12.52 -2.20
N PHE A 176 0.68 -13.39 -1.21
CA PHE A 176 0.68 -14.84 -1.41
C PHE A 176 -0.40 -15.30 -2.39
N ALA A 177 -1.55 -14.62 -2.46
CA ALA A 177 -2.57 -14.90 -3.47
C ALA A 177 -2.08 -14.56 -4.90
N VAL A 178 -1.37 -13.44 -5.07
CA VAL A 178 -0.74 -13.07 -6.35
C VAL A 178 0.32 -14.10 -6.75
N PHE A 179 1.18 -14.50 -5.82
CA PHE A 179 2.23 -15.48 -6.09
C PHE A 179 1.67 -16.88 -6.37
N ALA A 180 0.63 -17.31 -5.65
CA ALA A 180 -0.08 -18.55 -5.96
C ALA A 180 -0.74 -18.50 -7.35
N ALA A 181 -1.31 -17.37 -7.74
CA ALA A 181 -1.87 -17.19 -9.05
C ALA A 181 -0.80 -17.31 -10.15
N ALA A 182 0.41 -16.79 -9.91
CA ALA A 182 1.56 -16.81 -10.82
C ALA A 182 2.04 -18.23 -11.16
N ILE A 183 1.83 -19.19 -10.25
CA ILE A 183 2.17 -20.60 -10.48
C ILE A 183 0.94 -21.51 -10.66
N SER A 184 -0.26 -20.93 -10.81
CA SER A 184 -1.53 -21.67 -10.84
C SER A 184 -1.67 -22.68 -11.98
N MET A 185 -0.90 -22.51 -13.07
CA MET A 185 -0.89 -23.42 -14.21
C MET A 185 -0.17 -24.75 -13.93
N LEU A 186 0.60 -24.82 -12.84
CA LEU A 186 1.41 -25.95 -12.43
C LEU A 186 0.56 -26.93 -11.61
N GLY A 187 0.30 -28.11 -12.18
CA GLY A 187 -0.37 -29.21 -11.47
C GLY A 187 0.57 -29.96 -10.52
N ARG A 188 0.04 -30.92 -9.76
CA ARG A 188 0.78 -31.70 -8.74
C ARG A 188 2.04 -32.43 -9.22
N ARG A 189 2.22 -32.65 -10.53
CA ARG A 189 3.45 -33.27 -11.07
C ARG A 189 4.63 -32.28 -11.18
N HIS A 190 4.38 -30.99 -11.02
CA HIS A 190 5.34 -29.92 -11.31
C HIS A 190 5.90 -29.26 -10.04
N TRP A 191 5.95 -29.97 -8.90
CA TRP A 191 6.54 -29.45 -7.66
C TRP A 191 7.97 -28.95 -7.84
N HIS A 192 8.75 -29.62 -8.69
CA HIS A 192 10.11 -29.24 -9.06
C HIS A 192 10.24 -27.87 -9.75
N ILE A 193 9.13 -27.33 -10.29
CA ILE A 193 9.05 -25.97 -10.86
C ILE A 193 8.38 -25.04 -9.86
N ALA A 194 7.29 -25.49 -9.23
CA ALA A 194 6.46 -24.68 -8.36
C ALA A 194 7.21 -24.22 -7.10
N VAL A 195 8.03 -25.08 -6.47
CA VAL A 195 8.75 -24.73 -5.24
C VAL A 195 9.82 -23.65 -5.50
N PRO A 196 10.74 -23.79 -6.47
CA PRO A 196 11.68 -22.72 -6.78
C PRO A 196 10.99 -21.43 -7.23
N ALA A 197 9.92 -21.52 -8.03
CA ALA A 197 9.17 -20.34 -8.46
C ALA A 197 8.50 -19.62 -7.28
N ALA A 198 7.88 -20.36 -6.36
CA ALA A 198 7.29 -19.79 -5.14
C ALA A 198 8.33 -19.10 -4.26
N ALA A 199 9.54 -19.67 -4.14
CA ALA A 199 10.65 -19.04 -3.42
C ALA A 199 11.08 -17.72 -4.10
N VAL A 200 11.28 -17.72 -5.42
CA VAL A 200 11.58 -16.48 -6.18
C VAL A 200 10.49 -15.44 -5.97
N LEU A 201 9.22 -15.81 -6.14
CA LEU A 201 8.08 -14.91 -6.00
C LEU A 201 7.97 -14.30 -4.60
N THR A 202 8.16 -15.09 -3.55
CA THR A 202 8.19 -14.62 -2.15
C THR A 202 9.36 -13.67 -1.88
N LEU A 203 10.44 -13.76 -2.65
CA LEU A 203 11.57 -12.85 -2.51
C LEU A 203 11.42 -11.56 -3.35
N VAL A 204 10.48 -11.51 -4.32
CA VAL A 204 10.34 -10.36 -5.23
C VAL A 204 10.21 -9.03 -4.48
N PRO A 205 9.34 -8.87 -3.46
CA PRO A 205 9.22 -7.61 -2.74
C PRO A 205 10.56 -7.13 -2.17
N TYR A 206 11.35 -8.03 -1.57
CA TYR A 206 12.69 -7.72 -1.07
C TYR A 206 13.65 -7.37 -2.21
N MET A 207 13.67 -8.16 -3.28
CA MET A 207 14.62 -7.97 -4.38
C MET A 207 14.51 -6.58 -5.02
N VAL A 208 13.30 -6.03 -5.12
CA VAL A 208 13.04 -4.76 -5.81
C VAL A 208 12.99 -3.54 -4.88
N SER A 209 12.71 -3.71 -3.58
CA SER A 209 12.57 -2.60 -2.64
C SER A 209 13.80 -2.36 -1.77
N VAL A 210 14.64 -3.38 -1.56
CA VAL A 210 15.84 -3.27 -0.72
C VAL A 210 17.08 -3.16 -1.60
N TYR A 211 17.93 -2.20 -1.28
CA TYR A 211 19.12 -1.88 -2.08
C TYR A 211 20.36 -1.61 -1.25
N GLN A 212 20.22 -1.46 0.06
CA GLN A 212 21.34 -1.36 0.98
C GLN A 212 21.23 -2.45 2.03
N ARG A 213 22.38 -2.97 2.46
CA ARG A 213 22.44 -3.84 3.63
C ARG A 213 22.35 -2.91 4.85
N GLY A 214 21.16 -2.81 5.41
CA GLY A 214 20.89 -1.97 6.57
C GLY A 214 21.27 -2.65 7.88
N ILE A 215 21.50 -1.83 8.91
CA ILE A 215 21.52 -2.24 10.33
C ILE A 215 20.13 -2.11 10.98
N TYR A 216 19.15 -1.60 10.23
CA TYR A 216 17.77 -1.41 10.66
C TYR A 216 16.87 -2.55 10.18
N VAL A 217 15.78 -2.76 10.91
CA VAL A 217 14.74 -3.75 10.59
C VAL A 217 14.15 -3.47 9.22
N GLN A 218 14.08 -4.51 8.38
CA GLN A 218 13.49 -4.46 7.05
C GLN A 218 12.00 -4.79 7.13
N THR A 219 11.17 -3.77 6.94
CA THR A 219 9.71 -3.82 7.13
C THR A 219 8.94 -4.25 5.88
N THR A 220 9.58 -4.81 4.85
CA THR A 220 8.93 -5.17 3.56
C THR A 220 7.64 -6.00 3.68
N TYR A 221 7.57 -6.92 4.64
CA TYR A 221 6.39 -7.75 4.96
C TYR A 221 5.69 -7.30 6.28
N MET A 222 6.10 -6.18 6.84
CA MET A 222 5.62 -5.61 8.10
C MET A 222 5.41 -4.10 7.92
N ASN A 223 4.69 -3.74 6.85
CA ASN A 223 4.47 -2.37 6.43
C ASN A 223 3.07 -2.23 5.81
N ALA A 224 2.35 -1.16 6.15
CA ALA A 224 1.03 -0.85 5.61
C ALA A 224 1.06 0.00 4.32
N TYR A 225 2.23 0.34 3.80
CA TYR A 225 2.37 1.17 2.60
C TYR A 225 1.75 0.50 1.38
N SER A 226 1.11 1.30 0.54
CA SER A 226 0.42 0.83 -0.67
C SER A 226 1.32 0.48 -1.84
N ASP A 227 2.59 0.89 -1.81
CA ASP A 227 3.49 0.83 -2.98
C ASP A 227 3.76 -0.63 -3.45
N ILE A 228 4.07 -1.54 -2.51
CA ILE A 228 4.25 -2.97 -2.82
C ILE A 228 2.91 -3.63 -3.23
N PRO A 229 1.81 -3.52 -2.46
CA PRO A 229 0.50 -4.02 -2.88
C PRO A 229 0.09 -3.55 -4.27
N MET A 230 0.27 -2.26 -4.58
CA MET A 230 -0.05 -1.67 -5.88
C MET A 230 0.75 -2.33 -7.01
N GLY A 231 2.07 -2.50 -6.83
CA GLY A 231 2.91 -3.17 -7.81
C GLY A 231 2.52 -4.63 -8.04
N LEU A 232 2.18 -5.35 -6.96
CA LEU A 232 1.72 -6.74 -7.05
C LEU A 232 0.32 -6.85 -7.69
N LEU A 233 -0.59 -5.92 -7.44
CA LEU A 233 -1.92 -5.86 -8.06
C LEU A 233 -1.84 -5.54 -9.56
N PHE A 234 -0.90 -4.70 -9.97
CA PHE A 234 -0.57 -4.52 -11.40
C PHE A 234 -0.18 -5.86 -12.04
N GLY A 235 0.72 -6.61 -11.41
CA GLY A 235 1.08 -7.97 -11.84
C GLY A 235 -0.10 -8.94 -11.80
N ALA A 236 -0.99 -8.82 -10.81
CA ALA A 236 -2.12 -9.71 -10.57
C ALA A 236 -3.07 -9.81 -11.77
N GLY A 237 -3.42 -8.68 -12.39
CA GLY A 237 -4.27 -8.64 -13.59
C GLY A 237 -3.65 -9.40 -14.75
N LEU A 238 -2.35 -9.19 -14.99
CA LEU A 238 -1.59 -9.91 -16.02
C LEU A 238 -1.51 -11.40 -15.69
N VAL A 239 -1.21 -11.77 -14.46
CA VAL A 239 -1.09 -13.16 -14.01
C VAL A 239 -2.39 -13.93 -14.17
N LEU A 240 -3.52 -13.38 -13.71
CA LEU A 240 -4.84 -14.00 -13.84
C LEU A 240 -5.18 -14.31 -15.29
N TYR A 241 -4.84 -13.38 -16.18
CA TYR A 241 -5.07 -13.56 -17.59
C TYR A 241 -4.06 -14.54 -18.21
N PHE A 242 -2.75 -14.37 -18.02
CA PHE A 242 -1.72 -15.10 -18.78
C PHE A 242 -1.37 -16.47 -18.25
N ALA A 243 -1.48 -16.74 -16.94
CA ALA A 243 -1.11 -18.03 -16.37
C ALA A 243 -1.94 -19.19 -16.97
N PRO A 244 -3.26 -19.07 -17.14
CA PRO A 244 -4.06 -20.13 -17.76
C PRO A 244 -4.01 -20.07 -19.28
N ARG A 245 -3.89 -21.25 -19.91
CA ARG A 245 -3.92 -21.37 -21.39
C ARG A 245 -5.31 -21.09 -21.96
N LYS A 246 -6.34 -21.69 -21.35
CA LYS A 246 -7.74 -21.53 -21.77
C LYS A 246 -8.33 -20.30 -21.09
N LYS A 247 -8.90 -19.40 -21.89
CA LYS A 247 -9.62 -18.23 -21.37
C LYS A 247 -11.09 -18.61 -21.21
N THR A 248 -11.68 -18.26 -20.08
CA THR A 248 -13.09 -18.52 -19.77
C THR A 248 -13.73 -17.23 -19.27
N PRO A 249 -15.06 -17.08 -19.37
CA PRO A 249 -15.74 -15.89 -18.87
C PRO A 249 -15.42 -15.58 -17.40
N ILE A 250 -15.41 -16.59 -16.52
CA ILE A 250 -15.08 -16.40 -15.10
C ILE A 250 -13.64 -15.92 -14.89
N LEU A 251 -12.69 -16.41 -15.69
CA LEU A 251 -11.31 -15.94 -15.66
C LEU A 251 -11.20 -14.49 -16.10
N MET A 252 -11.95 -14.11 -17.15
CA MET A 252 -11.98 -12.73 -17.61
C MET A 252 -12.61 -11.80 -16.57
N THR A 253 -13.68 -12.21 -15.89
CA THR A 253 -14.23 -11.47 -14.74
C THR A 253 -13.16 -11.29 -13.66
N GLY A 254 -12.38 -12.33 -13.35
CA GLY A 254 -11.27 -12.22 -12.41
C GLY A 254 -10.21 -11.21 -12.84
N ALA A 255 -9.84 -11.21 -14.12
CA ALA A 255 -8.91 -10.23 -14.69
C ALA A 255 -9.47 -8.80 -14.58
N VAL A 256 -10.75 -8.58 -14.88
CA VAL A 256 -11.42 -7.28 -14.68
C VAL A 256 -11.35 -6.86 -13.22
N LEU A 257 -11.71 -7.74 -12.28
CA LEU A 257 -11.65 -7.44 -10.84
C LEU A 257 -10.24 -7.07 -10.38
N ALA A 258 -9.21 -7.79 -10.84
CA ALA A 258 -7.82 -7.50 -10.46
C ALA A 258 -7.29 -6.18 -11.04
N VAL A 259 -7.62 -5.88 -12.31
CA VAL A 259 -7.29 -4.60 -12.92
C VAL A 259 -8.02 -3.45 -12.20
N THR A 260 -9.29 -3.62 -11.86
CA THR A 260 -10.04 -2.63 -11.06
C THR A 260 -9.48 -2.49 -9.64
N ALA A 261 -9.10 -3.58 -8.98
CA ALA A 261 -8.47 -3.54 -7.67
C ALA A 261 -7.11 -2.81 -7.69
N SER A 262 -6.33 -2.96 -8.77
CA SER A 262 -5.10 -2.18 -8.98
C SER A 262 -5.38 -0.68 -9.02
N CYS A 263 -6.46 -0.25 -9.69
CA CYS A 263 -6.89 1.16 -9.72
C CYS A 263 -7.26 1.69 -8.33
N LEU A 264 -7.81 0.83 -7.48
CA LEU A 264 -8.27 1.19 -6.13
C LEU A 264 -7.16 1.13 -5.07
N SER A 265 -5.93 0.75 -5.43
CA SER A 265 -4.84 0.57 -4.46
C SER A 265 -4.12 1.86 -4.08
N LYS A 266 -3.90 2.75 -5.05
CA LYS A 266 -3.28 4.09 -4.92
C LYS A 266 -3.56 4.87 -6.21
N ASP A 267 -3.39 6.19 -6.23
CA ASP A 267 -3.63 7.02 -7.43
C ASP A 267 -2.78 6.60 -8.63
N MET A 268 -1.48 6.34 -8.43
CA MET A 268 -0.60 5.79 -9.48
C MET A 268 -1.05 4.41 -9.98
N GLY A 269 -1.85 3.70 -9.18
CA GLY A 269 -2.46 2.43 -9.54
C GLY A 269 -3.41 2.53 -10.74
N PHE A 270 -3.97 3.72 -11.01
CA PHE A 270 -4.76 3.98 -12.21
C PHE A 270 -3.91 3.90 -13.49
N ALA A 271 -2.73 4.50 -13.51
CA ALA A 271 -1.82 4.40 -14.66
C ALA A 271 -1.41 2.94 -14.89
N LEU A 272 -1.06 2.22 -13.83
CA LEU A 272 -0.69 0.80 -13.91
C LEU A 272 -1.84 -0.09 -14.38
N CYS A 273 -3.08 0.16 -13.92
CA CYS A 273 -4.22 -0.65 -14.35
C CYS A 273 -4.54 -0.45 -15.84
N LEU A 274 -4.39 0.77 -16.37
CA LEU A 274 -4.58 1.04 -17.81
C LEU A 274 -3.51 0.32 -18.64
N ILE A 275 -2.26 0.30 -18.18
CA ILE A 275 -1.19 -0.46 -18.84
C ILE A 275 -1.52 -1.96 -18.83
N ALA A 276 -1.95 -2.51 -17.69
CA ALA A 276 -2.34 -3.92 -17.60
C ALA A 276 -3.54 -4.24 -18.50
N ALA A 277 -4.57 -3.39 -18.50
CA ALA A 277 -5.73 -3.51 -19.38
C ALA A 277 -5.32 -3.52 -20.85
N ALA A 278 -4.47 -2.57 -21.27
CA ALA A 278 -3.97 -2.48 -22.64
C ALA A 278 -3.24 -3.77 -23.08
N ILE A 279 -2.32 -4.28 -22.25
CA ILE A 279 -1.58 -5.52 -22.53
C ILE A 279 -2.55 -6.71 -22.70
N ILE A 280 -3.55 -6.84 -21.82
CA ILE A 280 -4.55 -7.90 -21.89
C ILE A 280 -5.42 -7.75 -23.13
N CYS A 281 -5.92 -6.55 -23.41
CA CYS A 281 -6.74 -6.23 -24.58
C CYS A 281 -6.00 -6.57 -25.88
N PHE A 282 -4.72 -6.20 -25.99
CA PHE A 282 -3.92 -6.50 -27.16
C PHE A 282 -3.68 -8.00 -27.35
N ASP A 283 -3.38 -8.77 -26.30
CA ASP A 283 -3.30 -10.24 -26.43
C ASP A 283 -4.67 -10.83 -26.82
N LEU A 284 -5.77 -10.35 -26.22
CA LEU A 284 -7.12 -10.86 -26.48
C LEU A 284 -7.56 -10.63 -27.94
N LEU A 285 -7.29 -9.45 -28.48
CA LEU A 285 -7.68 -9.05 -29.83
C LEU A 285 -6.77 -9.67 -30.90
N PHE A 286 -5.45 -9.65 -30.70
CA PHE A 286 -4.49 -9.96 -31.77
C PHE A 286 -3.83 -11.33 -31.66
N VAL A 287 -3.74 -11.92 -30.46
CA VAL A 287 -2.95 -13.15 -30.24
C VAL A 287 -3.82 -14.34 -29.82
N GLN A 288 -4.85 -14.10 -29.01
CA GLN A 288 -5.74 -15.13 -28.51
C GLN A 288 -6.70 -15.58 -29.61
N LYS A 289 -6.43 -16.76 -30.19
CA LYS A 289 -7.24 -17.29 -31.31
C LYS A 289 -8.57 -17.91 -30.88
N GLU A 290 -8.63 -18.48 -29.69
CA GLU A 290 -9.86 -19.12 -29.20
C GLU A 290 -10.90 -18.05 -28.83
N ASP A 291 -12.15 -18.37 -29.13
CA ASP A 291 -13.27 -17.52 -28.76
C ASP A 291 -13.47 -17.50 -27.24
N VAL A 292 -13.78 -16.32 -26.72
CA VAL A 292 -14.07 -16.08 -25.30
C VAL A 292 -15.42 -15.37 -25.24
N PRO A 293 -16.52 -16.12 -25.01
CA PRO A 293 -17.84 -15.52 -25.08
C PRO A 293 -18.01 -14.47 -23.97
N PHE A 294 -18.69 -13.38 -24.31
CA PHE A 294 -19.20 -12.40 -23.36
C PHE A 294 -20.71 -12.56 -23.30
N PHE A 295 -21.21 -13.25 -22.27
CA PHE A 295 -22.59 -13.73 -22.20
C PHE A 295 -22.98 -14.51 -23.48
N ARG A 296 -23.80 -13.92 -24.35
CA ARG A 296 -24.26 -14.52 -25.62
C ARG A 296 -23.40 -14.10 -26.83
N LEU A 297 -22.59 -13.05 -26.69
CA LEU A 297 -21.73 -12.53 -27.77
C LEU A 297 -20.49 -13.41 -27.94
N LYS A 298 -20.16 -13.71 -29.19
CA LYS A 298 -19.05 -14.58 -29.61
C LYS A 298 -18.13 -13.84 -30.58
N GLY A 299 -16.95 -14.40 -30.81
CA GLY A 299 -15.95 -13.87 -31.73
C GLY A 299 -15.46 -12.48 -31.33
N LEU A 300 -15.31 -11.60 -32.32
CA LEU A 300 -14.78 -10.25 -32.11
C LEU A 300 -15.66 -9.41 -31.17
N GLY A 301 -16.98 -9.50 -31.29
CA GLY A 301 -17.91 -8.75 -30.43
C GLY A 301 -17.74 -9.10 -28.95
N GLY A 302 -17.62 -10.40 -28.63
CA GLY A 302 -17.37 -10.84 -27.25
C GLY A 302 -16.02 -10.33 -26.71
N LYS A 303 -14.97 -10.37 -27.54
CA LYS A 303 -13.66 -9.83 -27.17
C LYS A 303 -13.67 -8.32 -26.94
N LEU A 304 -14.35 -7.56 -27.80
CA LEU A 304 -14.49 -6.11 -27.64
C LEU A 304 -15.25 -5.75 -26.35
N CYS A 305 -16.29 -6.50 -25.99
CA CYS A 305 -16.99 -6.31 -24.71
C CYS A 305 -16.08 -6.61 -23.51
N TRP A 306 -15.22 -7.63 -23.58
CA TRP A 306 -14.22 -7.87 -22.54
C TRP A 306 -13.21 -6.74 -22.45
N CYS A 307 -12.70 -6.23 -23.58
CA CYS A 307 -11.81 -5.07 -23.61
C CYS A 307 -12.49 -3.83 -23.01
N ALA A 308 -13.75 -3.57 -23.39
CA ALA A 308 -14.54 -2.48 -22.84
C ALA A 308 -14.76 -2.64 -21.33
N SER A 309 -14.92 -3.86 -20.83
CA SER A 309 -15.05 -4.13 -19.38
C SER A 309 -13.73 -3.92 -18.63
N LEU A 310 -12.60 -4.36 -19.22
CA LEU A 310 -11.25 -4.21 -18.65
C LEU A 310 -10.83 -2.75 -18.51
N VAL A 311 -11.33 -1.86 -19.37
CA VAL A 311 -11.08 -0.41 -19.32
C VAL A 311 -12.18 0.31 -18.55
N GLY A 312 -13.44 -0.03 -18.82
CA GLY A 312 -14.61 0.65 -18.26
C GLY A 312 -14.78 0.44 -16.75
N ALA A 313 -14.50 -0.75 -16.22
CA ALA A 313 -14.64 -0.98 -14.78
C ALA A 313 -13.61 -0.19 -13.94
N PRO A 314 -12.30 -0.16 -14.28
CA PRO A 314 -11.36 0.75 -13.64
C PRO A 314 -11.72 2.23 -13.80
N LEU A 315 -12.17 2.67 -14.98
CA LEU A 315 -12.62 4.06 -15.17
C LEU A 315 -13.81 4.39 -14.27
N ALA A 316 -14.80 3.49 -14.19
CA ALA A 316 -15.94 3.66 -13.30
C ALA A 316 -15.52 3.73 -11.82
N ALA A 317 -14.54 2.92 -11.41
CA ALA A 317 -13.98 2.98 -10.06
C ALA A 317 -13.24 4.31 -9.81
N PHE A 318 -12.43 4.76 -10.77
CA PHE A 318 -11.67 6.01 -10.66
C PHE A 318 -12.59 7.24 -10.59
N PHE A 319 -13.52 7.37 -11.54
CA PHE A 319 -14.47 8.48 -11.58
C PHE A 319 -15.53 8.38 -10.48
N GLY A 320 -15.94 7.16 -10.11
CA GLY A 320 -16.84 6.94 -8.98
C GLY A 320 -16.21 7.42 -7.67
N TRP A 321 -14.92 7.15 -7.45
CA TRP A 321 -14.19 7.69 -6.32
C TRP A 321 -14.04 9.22 -6.39
N ALA A 322 -13.75 9.78 -7.56
CA ALA A 322 -13.69 11.23 -7.73
C ALA A 322 -15.04 11.92 -7.41
N ALA A 323 -16.14 11.33 -7.85
CA ALA A 323 -17.49 11.82 -7.54
C ALA A 323 -17.81 11.70 -6.06
N HIS A 324 -17.48 10.57 -5.43
CA HIS A 324 -17.58 10.38 -3.98
C HIS A 324 -16.83 11.50 -3.24
N MET A 325 -15.60 11.81 -3.66
CA MET A 325 -14.79 12.82 -2.99
C MET A 325 -15.33 14.24 -3.14
N SER A 326 -15.85 14.57 -4.32
CA SER A 326 -16.50 15.85 -4.55
C SER A 326 -17.76 16.01 -3.68
N VAL A 327 -18.55 14.94 -3.51
CA VAL A 327 -19.78 14.99 -2.72
C VAL A 327 -19.50 15.03 -1.22
N VAL A 328 -18.54 14.23 -0.75
CA VAL A 328 -18.32 14.01 0.69
C VAL A 328 -17.36 15.04 1.30
N LEU A 329 -16.28 15.37 0.61
CA LEU A 329 -15.25 16.29 1.11
C LEU A 329 -15.29 17.68 0.44
N GLY A 330 -16.14 17.90 -0.57
CA GLY A 330 -16.09 19.11 -1.39
C GLY A 330 -14.81 19.25 -2.22
N SER A 331 -13.96 18.21 -2.26
CA SER A 331 -12.64 18.24 -2.91
C SER A 331 -12.72 17.79 -4.37
N ASN A 332 -11.99 18.47 -5.25
CA ASN A 332 -11.85 18.06 -6.65
C ASN A 332 -10.58 17.22 -6.85
N ARG A 333 -10.75 15.91 -7.10
CA ARG A 333 -9.63 14.98 -7.34
C ARG A 333 -8.78 15.34 -8.58
N PHE A 334 -9.31 16.13 -9.51
CA PHE A 334 -8.58 16.51 -10.73
C PHE A 334 -7.60 17.65 -10.54
N ASP A 335 -7.72 18.39 -9.43
CA ASP A 335 -6.74 19.39 -9.01
C ASP A 335 -5.62 18.62 -8.30
N ILE A 336 -4.48 18.46 -8.99
CA ILE A 336 -3.38 17.66 -8.43
C ILE A 336 -2.73 18.38 -7.24
N GLY A 337 -2.95 19.69 -7.11
CA GLY A 337 -2.13 20.56 -6.28
C GLY A 337 -0.64 20.42 -6.64
N GLY A 338 0.22 21.07 -5.87
CA GLY A 338 1.66 21.07 -6.09
C GLY A 338 2.17 22.37 -6.69
N SER A 339 3.48 22.47 -6.92
CA SER A 339 4.15 23.76 -7.17
C SER A 339 3.63 24.55 -8.39
N ALA A 340 2.93 23.88 -9.31
CA ALA A 340 2.42 24.49 -10.53
C ALA A 340 0.89 24.65 -10.55
N ASP A 341 0.15 24.20 -9.53
CA ASP A 341 -1.32 24.21 -9.45
C ASP A 341 -2.02 23.77 -10.76
N MET A 342 -1.54 22.66 -11.34
CA MET A 342 -2.03 22.13 -12.61
C MET A 342 -2.98 20.94 -12.43
N GLY A 343 -3.99 20.84 -13.29
CA GLY A 343 -4.86 19.66 -13.36
C GLY A 343 -4.19 18.44 -14.03
N MET A 344 -4.67 17.21 -13.75
CA MET A 344 -4.09 15.96 -14.28
C MET A 344 -3.93 15.93 -15.80
N VAL A 345 -4.94 16.37 -16.54
CA VAL A 345 -4.90 16.40 -18.00
C VAL A 345 -3.87 17.41 -18.47
N GLN A 346 -3.84 18.59 -17.85
CA GLN A 346 -2.91 19.66 -18.18
C GLN A 346 -1.45 19.22 -17.97
N MET A 347 -1.14 18.58 -16.85
CA MET A 347 0.18 18.02 -16.56
C MET A 347 0.64 17.06 -17.68
N VAL A 348 -0.24 16.14 -18.09
CA VAL A 348 0.08 15.17 -19.16
C VAL A 348 0.25 15.87 -20.51
N THR A 349 -0.64 16.80 -20.87
CA THR A 349 -0.55 17.51 -22.15
C THR A 349 0.69 18.39 -22.23
N THR A 350 1.01 19.12 -21.16
CA THR A 350 2.20 19.97 -21.08
C THR A 350 3.47 19.12 -21.07
N GLY A 351 3.51 18.06 -20.26
CA GLY A 351 4.66 17.14 -20.24
C GLY A 351 4.93 16.49 -21.59
N ILE A 352 3.90 16.12 -22.35
CA ILE A 352 4.06 15.61 -23.73
C ILE A 352 4.58 16.71 -24.67
N ALA A 353 4.04 17.93 -24.59
CA ALA A 353 4.51 19.04 -25.40
C ALA A 353 6.00 19.35 -25.15
N GLU A 354 6.40 19.43 -23.89
CA GLU A 354 7.79 19.67 -23.49
C GLU A 354 8.71 18.50 -23.90
N LEU A 355 8.25 17.26 -23.80
CA LEU A 355 8.96 16.07 -24.28
C LEU A 355 9.22 16.13 -25.80
N LEU A 356 8.27 16.69 -26.56
CA LEU A 356 8.39 16.93 -28.00
C LEU A 356 9.17 18.22 -28.34
N GLY A 357 9.66 18.96 -27.34
CA GLY A 357 10.45 20.18 -27.51
C GLY A 357 9.62 21.47 -27.62
N ILE A 358 8.30 21.40 -27.44
CA ILE A 358 7.40 22.56 -27.51
C ILE A 358 7.28 23.15 -26.10
N GLY A 359 7.76 24.38 -25.90
CA GLY A 359 7.65 25.06 -24.60
C GLY A 359 8.50 24.44 -23.49
N ARG A 360 9.55 23.70 -23.84
CA ARG A 360 10.40 22.96 -22.89
C ARG A 360 11.08 23.90 -21.89
N THR A 361 10.80 23.68 -20.62
CA THR A 361 11.37 24.43 -19.50
C THR A 361 12.76 23.89 -19.11
N GLN A 362 13.54 24.72 -18.40
CA GLN A 362 14.81 24.28 -17.84
C GLN A 362 14.61 23.20 -16.77
N LYS A 363 13.65 23.41 -15.85
CA LYS A 363 13.26 22.43 -14.83
C LYS A 363 12.93 21.05 -15.43
N PHE A 364 12.15 21.00 -16.50
CA PHE A 364 11.87 19.74 -17.20
C PHE A 364 13.13 19.09 -17.75
N THR A 365 14.03 19.88 -18.34
CA THR A 365 15.29 19.37 -18.89
C THR A 365 16.18 18.76 -17.81
N ASP A 366 16.38 19.48 -16.72
CA ASP A 366 17.22 19.06 -15.60
C ASP A 366 16.67 17.79 -14.95
N ILE A 367 15.37 17.77 -14.61
CA ILE A 367 14.73 16.63 -13.94
C ILE A 367 14.75 15.39 -14.84
N MET A 368 14.44 15.52 -16.14
CA MET A 368 14.46 14.37 -17.04
C MET A 368 15.89 13.83 -17.25
N GLU A 369 16.91 14.70 -17.20
CA GLU A 369 18.32 14.28 -17.21
C GLU A 369 18.72 13.58 -15.92
N LEU A 370 18.32 14.12 -14.76
CA LEU A 370 18.52 13.49 -13.45
C LEU A 370 17.88 12.11 -13.41
N MET A 371 16.63 11.98 -13.86
CA MET A 371 15.94 10.70 -13.95
C MET A 371 16.72 9.71 -14.82
N LYS A 372 17.13 10.14 -16.03
CA LYS A 372 17.93 9.30 -16.93
C LYS A 372 19.21 8.83 -16.25
N SER A 373 19.94 9.74 -15.59
CA SER A 373 21.14 9.38 -14.83
C SER A 373 20.82 8.36 -13.73
N ALA A 374 19.76 8.59 -12.97
CA ALA A 374 19.33 7.71 -11.89
C ALA A 374 18.96 6.30 -12.38
N PHE A 375 18.30 6.19 -13.53
CA PHE A 375 17.95 4.90 -14.13
C PHE A 375 19.17 4.02 -14.42
N PHE A 376 20.29 4.61 -14.82
CA PHE A 376 21.52 3.85 -15.11
C PHE A 376 22.43 3.70 -13.90
N ASN A 377 22.49 4.69 -13.01
CA ASN A 377 23.56 4.80 -12.01
C ASN A 377 23.08 4.61 -10.56
N THR A 378 21.83 4.93 -10.23
CA THR A 378 21.33 4.82 -8.85
C THR A 378 21.08 3.37 -8.51
N ARG A 379 21.57 2.92 -7.36
CA ARG A 379 21.34 1.57 -6.86
C ARG A 379 19.95 1.47 -6.20
N LEU A 380 19.05 0.72 -6.83
CA LEU A 380 17.62 0.66 -6.46
C LEU A 380 17.18 -0.72 -5.97
N THR A 381 17.95 -1.76 -6.28
CA THR A 381 17.54 -3.15 -6.03
C THR A 381 18.67 -3.98 -5.43
N MET A 382 18.31 -5.20 -5.02
CA MET A 382 19.28 -6.22 -4.62
C MET A 382 20.05 -6.79 -5.81
N PHE A 383 19.88 -6.31 -7.05
CA PHE A 383 20.57 -6.88 -8.22
C PHE A 383 21.99 -6.36 -8.43
N SER A 384 22.56 -5.63 -7.46
CA SER A 384 23.95 -5.16 -7.54
C SER A 384 24.96 -6.25 -7.16
N VAL A 385 26.06 -6.43 -7.88
CA VAL A 385 27.07 -7.47 -7.60
C VAL A 385 28.46 -6.85 -7.42
N GLY A 386 29.11 -7.13 -6.29
CA GLY A 386 30.44 -6.60 -5.98
C GLY A 386 30.43 -5.24 -5.27
N ALA A 387 31.62 -4.74 -4.94
CA ALA A 387 31.78 -3.40 -4.36
C ALA A 387 31.47 -2.32 -5.43
N PRO A 388 30.88 -1.16 -5.07
CA PRO A 388 30.52 -0.12 -6.03
C PRO A 388 31.65 0.28 -6.98
N ASP A 389 32.88 0.35 -6.47
CA ASP A 389 34.04 0.80 -7.23
C ASP A 389 34.66 -0.30 -8.13
N SER A 390 34.27 -1.56 -7.93
CA SER A 390 34.77 -2.69 -8.70
C SER A 390 34.20 -2.73 -10.12
N THR A 391 34.92 -3.35 -11.07
CA THR A 391 34.45 -3.51 -12.46
C THR A 391 33.08 -4.20 -12.52
N LEU A 392 32.87 -5.23 -11.71
CA LEU A 392 31.57 -5.93 -11.62
C LEU A 392 30.49 -5.05 -10.98
N GLY A 393 30.82 -4.25 -9.96
CA GLY A 393 29.89 -3.35 -9.30
C GLY A 393 29.43 -2.19 -10.17
N ARG A 394 30.29 -1.70 -11.08
CA ARG A 394 29.91 -0.68 -12.07
C ARG A 394 28.96 -1.22 -13.13
N ILE A 395 29.12 -2.49 -13.52
CA ILE A 395 28.27 -3.15 -14.52
C ILE A 395 26.94 -3.59 -13.89
N PHE A 396 27.01 -4.30 -12.77
CA PHE A 396 25.85 -4.75 -12.00
C PHE A 396 25.70 -3.87 -10.78
N ASN A 397 25.26 -2.63 -10.98
CA ASN A 397 25.10 -1.65 -9.89
C ASN A 397 23.72 -1.73 -9.21
N GLY A 398 22.83 -2.60 -9.66
CA GLY A 398 21.47 -2.75 -9.13
C GLY A 398 20.53 -1.61 -9.53
N SER A 399 20.85 -0.90 -10.62
CA SER A 399 20.03 0.19 -11.14
C SER A 399 18.75 -0.26 -11.83
N GLY A 400 17.92 0.71 -12.20
CA GLY A 400 16.72 0.47 -12.98
C GLY A 400 17.05 -0.26 -14.29
N PHE A 401 18.14 0.12 -14.97
CA PHE A 401 18.59 -0.54 -16.19
C PHE A 401 18.89 -2.03 -15.98
N ILE A 402 19.62 -2.38 -14.93
CA ILE A 402 19.93 -3.79 -14.61
C ILE A 402 18.68 -4.58 -14.25
N THR A 403 17.74 -3.96 -13.55
CA THR A 403 16.45 -4.54 -13.23
C THR A 403 15.65 -4.86 -14.49
N VAL A 404 15.59 -3.92 -15.44
CA VAL A 404 14.93 -4.13 -16.74
C VAL A 404 15.61 -5.26 -17.52
N LEU A 405 16.95 -5.26 -17.62
CA LEU A 405 17.68 -6.33 -18.29
C LEU A 405 17.42 -7.71 -17.69
N LEU A 406 17.37 -7.82 -16.36
CA LEU A 406 17.06 -9.07 -15.69
C LEU A 406 15.64 -9.55 -16.04
N ILE A 407 14.63 -8.68 -15.95
CA ILE A 407 13.25 -9.04 -16.30
C ILE A 407 13.14 -9.47 -17.76
N LEU A 408 13.77 -8.73 -18.68
CA LEU A 408 13.81 -9.08 -20.11
C LEU A 408 14.55 -10.39 -20.36
N SER A 409 15.59 -10.72 -19.58
CA SER A 409 16.29 -12.00 -19.69
C SER A 409 15.41 -13.19 -19.28
N ILE A 410 14.56 -13.02 -18.26
CA ILE A 410 13.58 -14.03 -17.83
C ILE A 410 12.51 -14.21 -18.93
N LEU A 411 12.03 -13.11 -19.52
CA LEU A 411 11.09 -13.16 -20.65
C LEU A 411 11.73 -13.79 -21.89
N LEU A 412 13.01 -13.53 -22.15
CA LEU A 412 13.75 -14.17 -23.23
C LEU A 412 13.88 -15.68 -22.98
N ALA A 413 14.19 -16.10 -21.76
CA ALA A 413 14.19 -17.51 -21.40
C ALA A 413 12.80 -18.14 -21.60
N ALA A 414 11.74 -17.47 -21.16
CA ALA A 414 10.35 -17.90 -21.38
C ALA A 414 10.02 -18.03 -22.88
N PHE A 415 10.50 -17.11 -23.72
CA PHE A 415 10.36 -17.17 -25.17
C PHE A 415 11.09 -18.39 -25.74
N LEU A 416 12.38 -18.54 -25.47
CA LEU A 416 13.21 -19.62 -26.03
C LEU A 416 12.69 -21.01 -25.66
N LEU A 417 12.21 -21.16 -24.42
CA LEU A 417 11.72 -22.42 -23.86
C LEU A 417 10.25 -22.70 -24.17
N GLY A 418 9.50 -21.70 -24.65
CA GLY A 418 8.08 -21.81 -24.97
C GLY A 418 7.81 -22.54 -26.29
N ASP A 419 6.61 -23.13 -26.39
CA ASP A 419 6.07 -23.63 -27.66
C ASP A 419 5.79 -22.48 -28.65
N LYS A 420 5.45 -22.79 -29.92
CA LYS A 420 5.22 -21.76 -30.96
C LYS A 420 4.19 -20.70 -30.54
N ARG A 421 3.14 -21.08 -29.83
CA ARG A 421 2.11 -20.14 -29.34
C ARG A 421 2.65 -19.30 -28.20
N MET A 422 3.35 -19.91 -27.25
CA MET A 422 3.95 -19.23 -26.11
C MET A 422 5.04 -18.26 -26.54
N ARG A 423 5.84 -18.58 -27.57
CA ARG A 423 6.82 -17.69 -28.18
C ARG A 423 6.19 -16.39 -28.67
N VAL A 424 5.15 -16.49 -29.49
CA VAL A 424 4.43 -15.30 -30.02
C VAL A 424 3.86 -14.48 -28.87
N ARG A 425 3.19 -15.13 -27.90
CA ARG A 425 2.63 -14.44 -26.74
C ARG A 425 3.71 -13.74 -25.92
N THR A 426 4.81 -14.42 -25.61
CA THR A 426 5.90 -13.88 -24.80
C THR A 426 6.57 -12.68 -25.49
N ALA A 427 6.85 -12.78 -26.79
CA ALA A 427 7.41 -11.67 -27.56
C ALA A 427 6.47 -10.46 -27.58
N TRP A 428 5.18 -10.71 -27.81
CA TRP A 428 4.16 -9.66 -27.80
C TRP A 428 4.05 -8.98 -26.44
N THR A 429 3.97 -9.76 -25.37
CA THR A 429 3.88 -9.22 -24.01
C THR A 429 5.16 -8.53 -23.57
N ALA A 430 6.34 -9.01 -23.98
CA ALA A 430 7.61 -8.35 -23.69
C ALA A 430 7.67 -6.96 -24.33
N LEU A 431 7.23 -6.83 -25.59
CA LEU A 431 7.12 -5.53 -26.26
C LEU A 431 6.18 -4.58 -25.49
N TRP A 432 4.94 -5.00 -25.25
CA TRP A 432 3.94 -4.11 -24.65
C TRP A 432 4.20 -3.79 -23.18
N SER A 433 4.77 -4.73 -22.41
CA SER A 433 5.22 -4.43 -21.04
C SER A 433 6.44 -3.49 -21.03
N THR A 434 7.36 -3.60 -21.99
CA THR A 434 8.49 -2.65 -22.09
C THR A 434 8.00 -1.24 -22.47
N LEU A 435 7.06 -1.14 -23.42
CA LEU A 435 6.43 0.14 -23.77
C LEU A 435 5.61 0.71 -22.60
N GLY A 436 4.91 -0.16 -21.86
CA GLY A 436 4.21 0.22 -20.64
C GLY A 436 5.15 0.77 -19.57
N PHE A 437 6.32 0.15 -19.38
CA PHE A 437 7.35 0.65 -18.47
C PHE A 437 7.84 2.04 -18.91
N ALA A 438 8.13 2.23 -20.20
CA ALA A 438 8.56 3.53 -20.72
C ALA A 438 7.49 4.62 -20.47
N ALA A 439 6.21 4.31 -20.70
CA ALA A 439 5.11 5.24 -20.43
C ALA A 439 5.00 5.58 -18.94
N PHE A 440 5.08 4.58 -18.06
CA PHE A 440 5.04 4.78 -16.61
C PHE A 440 6.24 5.59 -16.10
N TYR A 441 7.43 5.31 -16.62
CA TYR A 441 8.66 6.04 -16.30
C TYR A 441 8.56 7.51 -16.69
N ILE A 442 8.08 7.81 -17.90
CA ILE A 442 7.86 9.19 -18.36
C ILE A 442 6.81 9.89 -17.50
N PHE A 443 5.70 9.22 -17.20
CA PHE A 443 4.66 9.76 -16.32
C PHE A 443 5.20 10.11 -14.93
N THR A 444 6.05 9.24 -14.36
CA THR A 444 6.73 9.49 -13.09
C THR A 444 7.60 10.76 -13.19
N GLY A 445 8.29 10.97 -14.31
CA GLY A 445 9.01 12.22 -14.56
C GLY A 445 8.14 13.46 -14.59
N PHE A 446 6.96 13.38 -15.21
CA PHE A 446 6.02 14.50 -15.17
C PHE A 446 5.60 14.84 -13.74
N THR A 447 5.40 13.84 -12.88
CA THR A 447 5.10 14.13 -11.47
C THR A 447 6.23 14.90 -10.80
N TYR A 448 7.50 14.52 -10.99
CA TYR A 448 8.65 15.27 -10.45
C TYR A 448 8.72 16.71 -10.96
N VAL A 449 8.41 16.94 -12.23
CA VAL A 449 8.47 18.28 -12.82
C VAL A 449 7.36 19.18 -12.29
N TYR A 450 6.12 18.69 -12.25
CA TYR A 450 4.94 19.55 -12.05
C TYR A 450 4.29 19.44 -10.67
N VAL A 451 4.46 18.32 -9.96
CA VAL A 451 3.76 18.02 -8.70
C VAL A 451 4.68 18.17 -7.49
N PHE A 452 5.89 17.60 -7.54
CA PHE A 452 6.80 17.65 -6.40
C PHE A 452 7.33 19.07 -6.14
N LYS A 453 7.51 19.38 -4.85
CA LYS A 453 8.26 20.57 -4.40
C LYS A 453 9.68 20.54 -4.97
N GLU A 454 10.26 21.71 -5.23
CA GLU A 454 11.54 21.82 -5.95
C GLU A 454 12.67 21.01 -5.28
N GLU A 455 12.80 21.07 -3.95
CA GLU A 455 13.81 20.33 -3.20
C GLU A 455 13.71 18.81 -3.42
N LEU A 456 12.49 18.26 -3.33
CA LEU A 456 12.22 16.84 -3.59
C LEU A 456 12.39 16.50 -5.08
N ALA A 457 12.06 17.42 -5.97
CA ALA A 457 12.15 17.22 -7.40
C ALA A 457 13.59 17.11 -7.90
N TYR A 458 14.44 18.07 -7.54
CA TYR A 458 15.86 18.08 -7.92
C TYR A 458 16.67 17.04 -7.15
N GLY A 459 16.24 16.66 -5.94
CA GLY A 459 16.83 15.56 -5.17
C GLY A 459 16.39 14.15 -5.62
N LEU A 460 15.39 14.04 -6.52
CA LEU A 460 14.69 12.78 -6.83
C LEU A 460 14.27 12.04 -5.56
N GLY A 461 13.68 12.77 -4.61
CA GLY A 461 13.22 12.26 -3.32
C GLY A 461 12.33 11.03 -3.49
N ASP A 462 12.65 9.95 -2.77
CA ASP A 462 11.93 8.67 -2.84
C ASP A 462 11.82 8.04 -4.24
N TYR A 463 12.73 8.34 -5.18
CA TYR A 463 12.71 7.79 -6.54
C TYR A 463 12.55 6.28 -6.62
N ASN A 464 13.22 5.53 -5.74
CA ASN A 464 13.04 4.08 -5.69
C ASN A 464 11.58 3.69 -5.44
N ARG A 465 10.94 4.35 -4.47
CA ARG A 465 9.57 4.09 -4.06
C ARG A 465 8.56 4.24 -5.18
N TYR A 466 8.77 5.23 -6.05
CA TYR A 466 7.87 5.50 -7.17
C TYR A 466 8.07 4.57 -8.37
N ILE A 467 9.26 3.96 -8.53
CA ILE A 467 9.56 3.13 -9.70
C ILE A 467 9.45 1.62 -9.46
N TYR A 468 9.78 1.13 -8.25
CA TYR A 468 9.75 -0.29 -7.96
C TYR A 468 8.37 -0.96 -8.11
N PRO A 469 7.21 -0.29 -7.95
CA PRO A 469 5.92 -0.95 -8.11
C PRO A 469 5.76 -1.56 -9.51
N TYR A 470 6.26 -0.89 -10.55
CA TYR A 470 6.27 -1.46 -11.91
C TYR A 470 7.18 -2.69 -11.98
N TYR A 471 8.39 -2.61 -11.41
CA TYR A 471 9.34 -3.72 -11.39
C TYR A 471 8.80 -4.95 -10.64
N ALA A 472 8.14 -4.76 -9.51
CA ALA A 472 7.53 -5.82 -8.71
C ALA A 472 6.54 -6.63 -9.54
N GLY A 473 5.53 -5.95 -10.11
CA GLY A 473 4.51 -6.62 -10.92
C GLY A 473 5.06 -7.20 -12.22
N TRP A 474 6.00 -6.51 -12.86
CA TRP A 474 6.62 -6.98 -14.10
C TRP A 474 7.49 -8.22 -13.89
N LEU A 475 8.24 -8.28 -12.78
CA LEU A 475 9.03 -9.45 -12.42
C LEU A 475 8.15 -10.65 -12.07
N VAL A 476 7.08 -10.47 -11.29
CA VAL A 476 6.08 -11.52 -11.02
C VAL A 476 5.48 -12.05 -12.33
N PHE A 477 5.14 -11.15 -13.24
CA PHE A 477 4.62 -11.51 -14.55
C PHE A 477 5.65 -12.27 -15.41
N ALA A 478 6.92 -11.86 -15.41
CA ALA A 478 7.99 -12.54 -16.13
C ALA A 478 8.23 -13.96 -15.60
N VAL A 479 8.25 -14.14 -14.27
CA VAL A 479 8.35 -15.47 -13.63
C VAL A 479 7.14 -16.35 -13.98
N THR A 480 5.95 -15.76 -14.05
CA THR A 480 4.72 -16.45 -14.50
C THR A 480 4.86 -16.98 -15.92
N MET A 481 5.36 -16.14 -16.85
CA MET A 481 5.58 -16.53 -18.24
C MET A 481 6.64 -17.62 -18.36
N LEU A 482 7.73 -17.53 -17.58
CA LEU A 482 8.74 -18.58 -17.50
C LEU A 482 8.12 -19.91 -17.02
N CYS A 483 7.35 -19.89 -15.94
CA CYS A 483 6.67 -21.09 -15.43
C CYS A 483 5.70 -21.69 -16.45
N ALA A 484 4.97 -20.85 -17.19
CA ALA A 484 4.05 -21.29 -18.23
C ALA A 484 4.78 -21.99 -19.40
N SER A 485 5.97 -21.52 -19.77
CA SER A 485 6.85 -22.15 -20.76
C SER A 485 7.47 -23.45 -20.25
N LEU A 486 7.86 -23.51 -18.99
CA LEU A 486 8.48 -24.68 -18.36
C LEU A 486 7.50 -25.81 -18.05
N LYS A 487 6.18 -25.58 -18.13
CA LYS A 487 5.16 -26.57 -17.73
C LYS A 487 5.37 -27.97 -18.33
N ASN A 488 5.85 -28.06 -19.55
CA ASN A 488 6.07 -29.34 -20.25
C ASN A 488 7.55 -29.78 -20.25
N ALA A 489 8.43 -29.04 -19.57
CA ALA A 489 9.85 -29.35 -19.51
C ALA A 489 10.10 -30.58 -18.62
N LYS A 490 11.10 -31.38 -18.99
CA LYS A 490 11.54 -32.51 -18.14
C LYS A 490 12.32 -31.98 -16.93
N PRO A 491 12.27 -32.66 -15.76
CA PRO A 491 13.18 -32.39 -14.67
C PRO A 491 14.64 -32.44 -15.15
N GLY A 492 15.46 -31.47 -14.75
CA GLY A 492 16.87 -31.37 -15.17
C GLY A 492 17.09 -30.77 -16.57
N SER A 493 16.03 -30.35 -17.27
CA SER A 493 16.19 -29.54 -18.49
C SER A 493 16.90 -28.22 -18.20
N LEU A 494 17.57 -27.65 -19.22
CA LEU A 494 18.21 -26.33 -19.13
C LEU A 494 17.27 -25.25 -18.58
N GLY A 495 15.99 -25.30 -18.95
CA GLY A 495 14.99 -24.37 -18.45
C GLY A 495 14.71 -24.52 -16.95
N THR A 496 14.61 -25.76 -16.46
CA THR A 496 14.45 -26.01 -15.02
C THR A 496 15.72 -25.67 -14.23
N LEU A 497 16.91 -25.88 -14.82
CA LEU A 497 18.18 -25.46 -14.23
C LEU A 497 18.30 -23.93 -14.16
N PHE A 498 17.84 -23.21 -15.19
CA PHE A 498 17.78 -21.76 -15.17
C PHE A 498 16.88 -21.23 -14.05
N LEU A 499 15.69 -21.80 -13.87
CA LEU A 499 14.81 -21.44 -12.76
C LEU A 499 15.45 -21.73 -11.39
N LEU A 500 16.15 -22.85 -11.26
CA LEU A 500 16.89 -23.17 -10.03
C LEU A 500 18.05 -22.19 -9.79
N ALA A 501 18.78 -21.79 -10.84
CA ALA A 501 19.83 -20.78 -10.74
C ALA A 501 19.27 -19.40 -10.37
N LEU A 502 18.12 -19.00 -10.94
CA LEU A 502 17.40 -17.79 -10.54
C LEU A 502 16.99 -17.85 -9.08
N CYS A 503 16.42 -18.97 -8.63
CA CYS A 503 16.04 -19.21 -7.23
C CYS A 503 17.25 -19.12 -6.29
N GLY A 504 18.32 -19.86 -6.59
CA GLY A 504 19.57 -19.82 -5.83
C GLY A 504 20.20 -18.43 -5.81
N GLY A 505 20.14 -17.70 -6.92
CA GLY A 505 20.53 -16.31 -7.03
C GLY A 505 19.72 -15.42 -6.08
N CYS A 506 18.40 -15.45 -6.15
CA CYS A 506 17.53 -14.67 -5.26
C CYS A 506 17.78 -14.99 -3.77
N ILE A 507 17.95 -16.27 -3.41
CA ILE A 507 18.25 -16.68 -2.03
C ILE A 507 19.62 -16.14 -1.60
N TRP A 508 20.65 -16.29 -2.43
CA TRP A 508 21.98 -15.76 -2.16
C TRP A 508 21.97 -14.23 -2.01
N ARG A 509 21.19 -13.53 -2.83
CA ARG A 509 21.03 -12.08 -2.74
C ARG A 509 20.28 -11.67 -1.47
N ALA A 510 19.22 -12.39 -1.12
CA ALA A 510 18.49 -12.17 0.12
C ALA A 510 19.41 -12.37 1.33
N ASP A 511 20.18 -13.46 1.39
CA ASP A 511 21.16 -13.75 2.45
C ASP A 511 22.24 -12.66 2.57
N ALA A 512 22.71 -12.11 1.44
CA ALA A 512 23.71 -11.06 1.44
C ALA A 512 23.21 -9.70 1.98
N TYR A 513 21.90 -9.43 1.94
CA TYR A 513 21.30 -8.11 2.25
C TYR A 513 20.47 -8.13 3.52
N LEU A 514 19.78 -9.24 3.75
CA LEU A 514 18.85 -9.42 4.86
C LEU A 514 19.55 -10.19 5.96
N GLN A 515 19.54 -9.62 7.15
CA GLN A 515 19.86 -10.37 8.36
C GLN A 515 18.53 -10.92 8.88
N PRO A 516 18.35 -12.24 9.06
CA PRO A 516 17.09 -12.79 9.55
C PRO A 516 16.56 -12.10 10.82
N GLN A 517 17.47 -11.65 11.70
CA GLN A 517 17.22 -10.91 12.95
C GLN A 517 16.82 -9.44 12.77
N LEU A 518 16.75 -8.96 11.53
CA LEU A 518 16.30 -7.62 11.16
C LEU A 518 15.20 -7.73 10.10
N THR A 519 14.35 -8.76 10.17
CA THR A 519 13.26 -8.97 9.21
C THR A 519 11.97 -9.34 9.94
N VAL A 520 10.90 -9.57 9.18
CA VAL A 520 9.64 -10.08 9.70
C VAL A 520 9.78 -11.41 10.48
N LEU A 521 10.80 -12.22 10.16
CA LEU A 521 11.04 -13.52 10.80
C LEU A 521 11.51 -13.36 12.24
N ASP A 522 12.44 -12.43 12.44
CA ASP A 522 13.01 -12.10 13.72
C ASP A 522 13.48 -10.64 13.73
N TYR A 523 13.07 -9.90 14.75
CA TYR A 523 13.50 -8.54 15.00
C TYR A 523 13.65 -8.35 16.51
N PRO A 524 14.60 -7.50 16.96
CA PRO A 524 14.82 -7.28 18.38
C PRO A 524 13.63 -6.57 19.02
N ASP A 525 13.31 -6.88 20.27
CA ASP A 525 12.22 -6.22 21.01
C ASP A 525 12.44 -4.70 21.12
N SER A 526 13.71 -4.25 21.07
CA SER A 526 14.08 -2.84 21.05
C SER A 526 13.54 -2.08 19.85
N HIS A 527 13.19 -2.76 18.74
CA HIS A 527 12.63 -2.13 17.55
C HIS A 527 11.34 -1.36 17.85
N TYR A 528 10.51 -1.89 18.74
CA TYR A 528 9.24 -1.28 19.13
C TYR A 528 9.24 -0.72 20.55
N ALA A 529 10.37 -0.72 21.26
CA ALA A 529 10.41 -0.31 22.67
C ALA A 529 9.93 1.13 22.87
N GLY A 530 10.43 2.08 22.07
CA GLY A 530 10.01 3.48 22.14
C GLY A 530 8.51 3.66 21.83
N ARG A 531 7.99 2.97 20.81
CA ARG A 531 6.57 3.03 20.48
C ARG A 531 5.68 2.39 21.53
N ARG A 532 6.07 1.25 22.10
CA ARG A 532 5.32 0.63 23.20
C ARG A 532 5.26 1.54 24.42
N LEU A 533 6.36 2.21 24.76
CA LEU A 533 6.38 3.21 25.84
C LEU A 533 5.42 4.37 25.54
N GLN A 534 5.44 4.91 24.32
CA GLN A 534 4.53 6.00 23.94
C GLN A 534 3.06 5.55 23.97
N VAL A 535 2.74 4.32 23.53
CA VAL A 535 1.40 3.73 23.65
C VAL A 535 0.99 3.64 25.12
N GLU A 536 1.85 3.12 26.00
CA GLU A 536 1.57 3.00 27.43
C GLU A 536 1.33 4.36 28.09
N GLN A 537 2.11 5.38 27.73
CA GLN A 537 1.96 6.75 28.22
C GLN A 537 0.63 7.38 27.78
N VAL A 538 0.24 7.23 26.52
CA VAL A 538 -1.05 7.76 26.01
C VAL A 538 -2.22 7.01 26.63
N GLU A 539 -2.13 5.68 26.78
CA GLU A 539 -3.16 4.89 27.46
C GLU A 539 -3.30 5.32 28.93
N ALA A 540 -2.21 5.60 29.63
CA ALA A 540 -2.27 6.17 30.98
C ALA A 540 -2.95 7.55 30.99
N ALA A 541 -2.61 8.43 30.04
CA ALA A 541 -3.23 9.76 29.92
C ALA A 541 -4.75 9.68 29.67
N LYS A 542 -5.20 8.73 28.84
CA LYS A 542 -6.64 8.51 28.56
C LYS A 542 -7.48 8.22 29.81
N HIS A 543 -6.91 7.70 30.89
CA HIS A 543 -7.65 7.45 32.14
C HIS A 543 -8.16 8.74 32.80
N TYR A 544 -7.54 9.88 32.50
CA TYR A 544 -7.91 11.20 33.03
C TYR A 544 -8.76 12.02 32.05
N LEU A 545 -9.07 11.46 30.88
CA LEU A 545 -9.76 12.13 29.79
C LEU A 545 -11.08 11.43 29.47
N THR A 546 -11.99 12.20 28.90
CA THR A 546 -13.31 11.76 28.44
C THR A 546 -13.44 12.00 26.94
N ARG A 547 -14.50 11.47 26.32
CA ARG A 547 -14.78 11.70 24.89
C ARG A 547 -15.11 13.15 24.54
N ASP A 548 -15.56 13.92 25.54
CA ASP A 548 -15.86 15.35 25.38
C ASP A 548 -14.59 16.21 25.50
N ASP A 549 -13.48 15.62 25.94
CA ASP A 549 -12.20 16.30 25.99
C ASP A 549 -11.57 16.42 24.60
N LYS A 550 -10.93 17.56 24.36
CA LYS A 550 -10.11 17.82 23.19
C LYS A 550 -8.69 18.16 23.62
N VAL A 551 -7.73 17.37 23.16
CA VAL A 551 -6.33 17.44 23.58
C VAL A 551 -5.52 18.23 22.56
N PHE A 552 -4.81 19.26 23.04
CA PHE A 552 -3.75 19.92 22.29
C PHE A 552 -2.42 19.19 22.54
N ILE A 553 -1.72 18.78 21.48
CA ILE A 553 -0.45 18.05 21.58
C ILE A 553 0.71 19.03 21.42
N VAL A 554 1.57 19.09 22.42
CA VAL A 554 2.91 19.67 22.29
C VAL A 554 3.88 18.52 22.15
N SER A 555 4.64 18.52 21.07
CA SER A 555 5.77 17.63 20.90
C SER A 555 6.93 18.42 20.32
N MET A 556 8.16 18.12 20.73
CA MET A 556 9.36 18.75 20.16
C MET A 556 10.08 17.84 19.15
N THR A 557 9.49 16.70 18.84
CA THR A 557 10.06 15.73 17.89
C THR A 557 10.17 16.32 16.47
N GLN A 558 11.31 16.09 15.82
CA GLN A 558 11.56 16.64 14.49
C GLN A 558 10.55 16.11 13.44
N GLN A 559 10.17 16.99 12.50
CA GLN A 559 9.35 16.69 11.32
C GLN A 559 7.88 16.31 11.61
N GLY A 560 7.35 16.52 12.83
CA GLY A 560 5.94 16.30 13.14
C GLY A 560 5.54 14.83 13.31
N VAL A 561 6.49 13.91 13.50
CA VAL A 561 6.25 12.46 13.54
C VAL A 561 5.51 12.10 14.81
N GLY A 562 5.95 12.66 15.94
CA GLY A 562 5.31 12.47 17.23
C GLY A 562 3.84 12.87 17.21
N TRP A 563 3.50 13.96 16.53
CA TRP A 563 2.10 14.39 16.43
C TRP A 563 1.21 13.33 15.77
N PHE A 564 1.59 12.80 14.59
CA PHE A 564 0.79 11.77 13.92
C PHE A 564 0.71 10.47 14.72
N GLN A 565 1.79 10.10 15.42
CA GLN A 565 1.79 8.94 16.29
C GLN A 565 0.82 9.11 17.47
N LEU A 566 0.90 10.26 18.15
CA LEU A 566 0.03 10.57 19.29
C LEU A 566 -1.43 10.71 18.85
N TYR A 567 -1.70 11.41 17.75
CA TYR A 567 -3.03 11.47 17.12
C TYR A 567 -3.60 10.06 16.90
N TYR A 568 -2.79 9.18 16.29
CA TYR A 568 -3.18 7.80 16.07
C TYR A 568 -3.47 7.08 17.39
N GLU A 569 -2.69 7.28 18.45
CA GLU A 569 -2.94 6.59 19.73
C GLU A 569 -4.16 7.12 20.48
N PHE A 570 -4.38 8.43 20.52
CA PHE A 570 -5.57 9.03 21.16
C PHE A 570 -6.87 8.67 20.45
N TYR A 571 -6.86 8.58 19.13
CA TYR A 571 -8.03 8.17 18.35
C TYR A 571 -8.42 6.71 18.69
N PRO A 572 -9.72 6.37 18.81
CA PRO A 572 -10.90 7.24 18.69
C PRO A 572 -11.42 7.77 20.02
N ASP A 573 -10.71 7.49 21.11
CA ASP A 573 -11.26 7.65 22.46
C ASP A 573 -11.31 9.11 22.89
N VAL A 574 -10.37 9.92 22.40
CA VAL A 574 -10.26 11.34 22.71
C VAL A 574 -10.00 12.13 21.44
N ALA A 575 -10.65 13.29 21.31
CA ALA A 575 -10.40 14.20 20.20
C ALA A 575 -9.04 14.87 20.38
N VAL A 576 -8.33 15.06 19.27
CA VAL A 576 -7.02 15.71 19.25
C VAL A 576 -7.09 16.87 18.29
N ASP A 577 -6.58 18.02 18.73
CA ASP A 577 -6.44 19.20 17.90
C ASP A 577 -5.27 19.06 16.93
N TYR A 578 -5.40 19.64 15.74
CA TYR A 578 -4.27 19.82 14.84
C TYR A 578 -3.36 20.91 15.37
N SER A 579 -2.56 20.54 16.38
CA SER A 579 -1.68 21.38 17.19
C SER A 579 -0.44 21.88 16.43
N PHE A 580 -0.60 22.23 15.15
CA PHE A 580 0.38 22.84 14.25
C PHE A 580 1.66 22.05 13.96
N GLY A 581 1.80 20.84 14.50
CA GLY A 581 3.03 20.07 14.33
C GLY A 581 4.07 20.43 15.38
N ALA A 582 4.86 19.42 15.70
CA ALA A 582 5.85 19.38 16.76
C ALA A 582 7.18 20.08 16.37
N GLY A 583 7.90 20.68 17.33
CA GLY A 583 9.30 21.09 17.17
C GLY A 583 9.56 22.61 17.14
N GLU A 584 10.57 23.02 16.37
CA GLU A 584 11.07 24.41 16.29
C GLU A 584 10.00 25.44 15.88
N GLU A 585 8.90 25.01 15.25
CA GLU A 585 7.75 25.85 14.89
C GLU A 585 6.92 26.31 16.11
N PHE A 586 7.12 25.71 17.28
CA PHE A 586 6.52 26.13 18.54
C PHE A 586 7.40 27.17 19.26
N SER A 587 7.48 28.36 18.67
CA SER A 587 8.29 29.47 19.18
C SER A 587 7.50 30.79 19.17
N PRO A 588 7.72 31.68 20.17
CA PRO A 588 7.13 33.02 20.17
C PRO A 588 7.69 33.92 19.07
N ASP A 589 8.73 33.50 18.34
CA ASP A 589 9.34 34.28 17.26
C ASP A 589 8.80 33.91 15.86
N ILE A 590 8.00 32.84 15.77
CA ILE A 590 7.51 32.32 14.50
C ILE A 590 6.07 32.73 14.27
N VAL A 591 5.84 33.34 13.11
CA VAL A 591 4.50 33.62 12.58
C VAL A 591 4.09 32.47 11.68
N ARG A 592 2.89 31.93 11.89
CA ARG A 592 2.43 30.74 11.18
C ARG A 592 1.93 31.05 9.79
N ARG A 593 1.97 30.01 8.97
CA ARG A 593 1.37 30.03 7.64
C ARG A 593 -0.12 29.67 7.72
N ALA A 594 -0.93 30.30 6.88
CA ALA A 594 -2.36 30.06 6.79
C ALA A 594 -2.71 28.62 6.38
N ASP A 595 -1.85 27.98 5.57
CA ASP A 595 -2.03 26.58 5.14
C ASP A 595 -1.80 25.55 6.26
N ALA A 596 -1.25 25.97 7.41
CA ALA A 596 -1.09 25.14 8.60
C ALA A 596 -2.26 25.28 9.59
N MET A 597 -3.22 26.18 9.35
CA MET A 597 -4.36 26.38 10.24
C MET A 597 -5.42 25.26 10.08
N PRO A 598 -5.99 24.77 11.20
CA PRO A 598 -7.11 23.85 11.14
C PRO A 598 -8.30 24.42 10.37
N GLY A 599 -8.95 23.57 9.56
CA GLY A 599 -10.06 23.98 8.70
C GLY A 599 -11.36 24.34 9.42
N PHE A 600 -11.43 24.18 10.75
CA PHE A 600 -12.57 24.60 11.55
C PHE A 600 -12.49 26.07 11.99
N PHE A 601 -11.36 26.75 11.78
CA PHE A 601 -11.25 28.19 12.05
C PHE A 601 -11.90 29.04 10.97
N THR A 602 -12.44 30.19 11.38
CA THR A 602 -12.93 31.22 10.47
C THR A 602 -11.77 31.92 9.77
N GLU A 603 -12.02 32.56 8.62
CA GLU A 603 -11.01 33.38 7.93
C GLU A 603 -10.40 34.43 8.86
N GLU A 604 -11.22 35.06 9.71
CA GLU A 604 -10.75 36.05 10.70
C GLU A 604 -9.80 35.44 11.75
N GLN A 605 -10.10 34.22 12.22
CA GLN A 605 -9.23 33.49 13.15
C GLN A 605 -7.92 33.09 12.47
N VAL A 606 -7.99 32.62 11.22
CA VAL A 606 -6.80 32.31 10.41
C VAL A 606 -5.93 33.56 10.25
N ASP A 607 -6.50 34.69 9.86
CA ASP A 607 -5.79 35.97 9.71
C ASP A 607 -5.17 36.44 11.04
N TYR A 608 -5.87 36.25 12.16
CA TYR A 608 -5.34 36.57 13.49
C TYR A 608 -4.12 35.70 13.83
N PHE A 609 -4.25 34.37 13.78
CA PHE A 609 -3.17 33.45 14.17
C PHE A 609 -1.99 33.42 13.20
N THR A 610 -2.17 33.93 11.97
CA THR A 610 -1.11 34.03 10.96
C THR A 610 -0.49 35.42 10.85
N SER A 611 -0.99 36.41 11.61
CA SER A 611 -0.38 37.75 11.69
C SER A 611 0.37 37.98 13.00
N GLN A 612 0.17 37.13 14.01
CA GLN A 612 0.79 37.25 15.33
C GLN A 612 1.86 36.18 15.56
N PRO A 613 2.97 36.51 16.24
CA PRO A 613 3.89 35.51 16.78
C PRO A 613 3.21 34.68 17.88
N PHE A 614 3.63 33.42 18.08
CA PHE A 614 2.97 32.54 19.05
C PHE A 614 3.35 32.76 20.50
N THR A 615 3.07 33.95 21.02
CA THR A 615 3.26 34.24 22.43
C THR A 615 2.34 33.39 23.33
N PRO A 616 2.62 33.27 24.64
CA PRO A 616 1.74 32.58 25.58
C PRO A 616 0.28 33.03 25.54
N ALA A 617 0.04 34.34 25.35
CA ALA A 617 -1.31 34.89 25.21
C ALA A 617 -2.02 34.39 23.94
N VAL A 618 -1.31 34.40 22.81
CA VAL A 618 -1.86 33.91 21.52
C VAL A 618 -2.13 32.40 21.59
N TRP A 619 -1.33 31.64 22.34
CA TRP A 619 -1.61 30.23 22.58
C TRP A 619 -2.89 30.03 23.41
N CYS A 620 -3.13 30.84 24.44
CA CYS A 620 -4.38 30.80 25.20
C CYS A 620 -5.59 31.12 24.32
N ASP A 621 -5.51 32.17 23.50
CA ASP A 621 -6.55 32.53 22.53
C ASP A 621 -6.81 31.36 21.55
N TYR A 622 -5.75 30.67 21.14
CA TYR A 622 -5.86 29.50 20.28
C TYR A 622 -6.57 28.33 20.96
N LEU A 623 -6.20 28.00 22.20
CA LEU A 623 -6.83 26.91 22.95
C LEU A 623 -8.33 27.18 23.18
N GLU A 624 -8.68 28.44 23.47
CA GLU A 624 -10.06 28.87 23.62
C GLU A 624 -10.83 28.77 22.28
N ALA A 625 -10.24 29.26 21.18
CA ALA A 625 -10.84 29.20 19.86
C ALA A 625 -11.00 27.75 19.33
N SER A 626 -10.04 26.88 19.65
CA SER A 626 -10.06 25.45 19.25
C SER A 626 -10.93 24.59 20.18
N GLY A 627 -11.29 25.08 21.36
CA GLY A 627 -12.04 24.35 22.38
C GLY A 627 -11.24 23.24 23.05
N CYS A 628 -9.91 23.36 23.12
CA CYS A 628 -9.07 22.36 23.79
C CYS A 628 -9.27 22.43 25.31
N THR A 629 -9.49 21.27 25.92
CA THR A 629 -9.71 21.14 27.38
C THR A 629 -8.50 20.57 28.10
N ALA A 630 -7.54 20.01 27.37
CA ALA A 630 -6.33 19.43 27.93
C ALA A 630 -5.13 19.63 27.00
N ILE A 631 -3.93 19.57 27.57
CA ILE A 631 -2.65 19.63 26.85
C ILE A 631 -1.87 18.36 27.17
N TYR A 632 -1.43 17.66 26.14
CA TYR A 632 -0.52 16.52 26.26
C TYR A 632 0.87 16.91 25.76
N MET A 633 1.90 16.56 26.52
CA MET A 633 3.30 16.87 26.24
C MET A 633 4.15 15.59 26.34
N ASP A 634 4.82 15.21 25.25
CA ASP A 634 5.76 14.08 25.26
C ASP A 634 7.21 14.51 25.55
N GLU A 635 7.67 15.60 24.94
CA GLU A 635 8.99 16.19 25.08
C GLU A 635 8.90 17.72 25.08
N TRP A 636 9.70 18.38 25.91
CA TRP A 636 9.90 19.84 25.90
C TRP A 636 11.34 20.18 26.28
N ASP A 637 11.84 21.31 25.78
CA ASP A 637 13.19 21.79 26.07
C ASP A 637 13.18 22.98 27.05
N ALA A 638 14.38 23.47 27.38
CA ALA A 638 14.54 24.60 28.28
C ALA A 638 13.95 25.91 27.70
N ALA A 639 13.98 26.08 26.38
CA ALA A 639 13.46 27.27 25.72
C ALA A 639 11.93 27.31 25.79
N PHE A 640 11.27 26.17 25.59
CA PHE A 640 9.84 26.02 25.81
C PHE A 640 9.46 26.37 27.25
N ALA A 641 10.21 25.82 28.23
CA ALA A 641 9.96 26.08 29.64
C ALA A 641 10.15 27.56 30.02
N GLU A 642 11.14 28.25 29.44
CA GLU A 642 11.35 29.68 29.64
C GLU A 642 10.20 30.53 29.05
N ASN A 643 9.74 30.19 27.85
CA ASN A 643 8.74 30.97 27.13
C ASN A 643 7.30 30.73 27.61
N TYR A 644 6.94 29.47 27.89
CA TYR A 644 5.56 29.06 28.18
C TYR A 644 5.36 28.50 29.59
N GLY A 645 6.43 28.20 30.33
CA GLY A 645 6.35 27.57 31.65
C GLY A 645 5.52 28.34 32.68
N ALA A 646 5.37 29.66 32.53
CA ALA A 646 4.52 30.49 33.38
C ALA A 646 3.02 30.15 33.30
N LEU A 647 2.57 29.52 32.22
CA LEU A 647 1.19 29.04 32.08
C LEU A 647 0.94 27.75 32.88
N PHE A 648 1.99 27.01 33.24
CA PHE A 648 1.88 25.74 33.96
C PHE A 648 1.93 25.96 35.47
N ALA A 649 0.94 25.44 36.19
CA ALA A 649 0.81 25.65 37.64
C ALA A 649 2.01 25.12 38.45
N ASP A 650 2.68 24.09 37.93
CA ASP A 650 3.89 23.50 38.51
C ASP A 650 5.18 24.04 37.86
N GLY A 651 5.08 24.93 36.88
CA GLY A 651 6.19 25.44 36.09
C GLY A 651 6.95 24.35 35.33
N LEU A 652 6.29 23.26 34.93
CA LEU A 652 6.88 22.09 34.26
C LEU A 652 7.92 21.32 35.09
N LYS A 653 7.80 21.36 36.42
CA LYS A 653 8.74 20.71 37.34
C LYS A 653 8.26 19.36 37.88
N SER A 654 6.97 19.06 37.77
CA SER A 654 6.41 17.78 38.25
C SER A 654 6.76 16.59 37.37
N GLY A 655 7.16 16.84 36.12
CA GLY A 655 7.32 15.80 35.10
C GLY A 655 5.99 15.26 34.56
N ALA A 656 4.87 15.92 34.84
CA ALA A 656 3.58 15.57 34.25
C ALA A 656 3.57 15.71 32.73
N THR A 657 2.85 14.81 32.06
CA THR A 657 2.73 14.79 30.60
C THR A 657 1.34 15.18 30.11
N LEU A 658 0.38 15.33 31.01
CA LEU A 658 -0.98 15.73 30.73
C LEU A 658 -1.42 16.82 31.71
N TYR A 659 -1.99 17.89 31.18
CA TYR A 659 -2.46 19.05 31.93
C TYR A 659 -3.89 19.39 31.55
N ARG A 660 -4.70 19.81 32.52
CA ARG A 660 -6.04 20.37 32.33
C ARG A 660 -5.91 21.86 32.00
N VAL A 661 -6.66 22.33 31.01
CA VAL A 661 -6.80 23.76 30.75
C VAL A 661 -7.87 24.31 31.70
N GLU A 662 -7.49 25.25 32.56
CA GLU A 662 -8.40 25.94 33.49
C GLU A 662 -8.31 27.46 33.31
N GLY A 663 -9.40 28.18 33.59
CA GLY A 663 -9.49 29.62 33.33
C GLY A 663 -9.82 29.97 31.88
N ALA A 664 -9.73 31.27 31.53
CA ALA A 664 -9.97 31.79 30.18
C ALA A 664 -9.16 33.08 29.96
N GLY A 665 -8.83 33.39 28.70
CA GLY A 665 -8.01 34.55 28.33
C GLY A 665 -6.71 34.65 29.15
N ALA A 666 -6.49 35.82 29.77
CA ALA A 666 -5.28 36.10 30.53
C ALA A 666 -5.14 35.32 31.86
N ASP A 667 -6.23 34.75 32.39
CA ASP A 667 -6.23 33.95 33.62
C ASP A 667 -6.08 32.44 33.34
N MET A 668 -5.92 32.06 32.07
CA MET A 668 -5.75 30.67 31.66
C MET A 668 -4.45 30.10 32.20
N HIS A 669 -4.54 28.90 32.79
CA HIS A 669 -3.41 28.17 33.35
C HIS A 669 -3.62 26.66 33.23
N PHE A 670 -2.52 25.90 33.32
CA PHE A 670 -2.49 24.48 33.05
C PHE A 670 -2.15 23.69 34.32
N VAL A 671 -3.08 22.84 34.75
CA VAL A 671 -2.98 22.08 36.01
C VAL A 671 -2.60 20.63 35.71
N PRO A 672 -1.54 20.07 36.31
CA PRO A 672 -1.12 18.69 36.03
C PRO A 672 -2.21 17.68 36.42
N LEU A 673 -2.49 16.73 35.53
CA LEU A 673 -3.46 15.64 35.73
C LEU A 673 -2.78 14.31 36.07
N ASN A 674 -1.54 14.11 35.61
CA ASN A 674 -0.78 12.88 35.83
C ASN A 674 0.66 13.22 36.24
N GLY A 675 0.92 13.34 37.55
CA GLY A 675 2.20 13.87 38.00
C GLY A 675 2.51 13.60 39.46
N GLU A 676 2.47 12.34 39.89
CA GLU A 676 3.17 11.88 41.09
C GLU A 676 3.65 10.44 40.88
N GLU A 677 4.70 10.23 40.08
CA GLU A 677 5.46 8.96 40.09
C GLU A 677 6.93 9.06 39.58
N ALA A 678 7.50 10.27 39.47
CA ALA A 678 8.92 10.49 39.12
C ALA A 678 9.75 11.10 40.28
N ALA A 679 9.28 10.94 41.52
CA ALA A 679 10.02 11.30 42.73
C ALA A 679 9.90 10.20 43.80
N SER A 680 10.33 8.98 43.47
CA SER A 680 10.81 8.01 44.46
C SER A 680 11.86 7.08 43.86
#